data_AF-A0A423VDQ4-F1
#
_entry.id   AF-A0A423VDQ4-F1
#
_cell.length_a   1.000
_cell.length_b   1.000
_cell.length_c   1.000
_cell.angle_alpha   90.00
_cell.angle_beta   90.00
_cell.angle_gamma   90.00
#
_symmetry.space_group_name_H-M   'P 1'
#
loop_
_entity.id
_entity.type
_entity.pdbx_description
1 polymer ?
#
loop_
_entity_poly.entity_id
_entity_poly.type
_entity_poly.pdbx_seq_one_letter_code
_entity_poly.pdbx_strand_id
1 'polypeptide(L)'
;MSATTVSPLPTVGLQQSSLLNNETIVERGSGTSTTPQASDRRLPPPPINRLVQDLIQEQVAARPDGPAICSWDGQFTYSELDQLSSRLAVHISSWGVGPDVIVPILCDKSSVTIIAMLAVLKAGGAFSALDTSHPDERLQEIIQDTNANLILVSPSQIRRFSKNPGLTAMEISHPILSDLKPAPAPAPLSPHPDASPSNLMYTIFTSGSTGRPKGVMIEHRAWLTSAQAYGPDQGIDKSSRVLQFASYAFDMSLMEIFTTLLSGGCVCVPSDGDRFGGIEDFVNRAGVNTLMLTPSYARLLDPAAMPGVRSLITGGEAVPSDLLETWAPRVRVYIAYGPTEAAIQAAGLRTSAGNEAITTGLIGRPTGCHIWIVREDNHNEVVPAGEIGELLIEGHTLARGYLGDEAKTKAAFVNLRIGSENRRAFKTGDLVRQAADGTLIFIGRKDTQVKVQGMRFELTEVEARLSRVLPPGSKFCVEKVEIPSSPDRATLVTFMSTSMKVSGSDVPEVEWDLVDDVLSEVPGIMEGLTKVLPAPMVPSLYIPINFVPLTSSHKADRKELRRLFKDLGLEEVQKLQRSDRSQEATRPLTASELTVRELWAAVLNREQETIGPGDNFIHLGGDSVTSIRLVSAARKRGVHLTSSMILSNPVLGDLAKKVLAVDSSSKYKSIEPFALLEGRSGELRATAAALCRVAIEEIEDVLPMSINQMRWYGKTLAKPDAYLDQYRFRLPSDVDLVRFKLALNRTVEAADLLRARALATSDRKLFQAIVKFSPVQLVIVNDSLESYLDQDLRNPMGLGAPLSRYAIVKGVDSTDTFVWTIHHAIYDGFSFKMLLQAIDEFYHGLEPAPFTPFNQYVRGPGEEELAEGESFWKQYLAGSSWARFPVLPPTEEKSPPSMDRFLKTVSIPSQQPAPDSKGNTTPVTTADLIRIAYAATLSPHSADPTSVLFLESLSGRNSTLPGIDRIVGPTLATIPTRLRLPPSKPCGEALAEAQASLVERMRFGNFPLPRILPLAPALELRNVLMIEDEAFLLEGTGEGLFGSGEEVLKLDETDTLPMMYRCIIRGGLLEVDVRYDKSVVRGEEIEAFVDSFGKNLERLSCGVNDKSIGEILSP
;
A
#
# COMPACT_ATOMS: atom_id res chain seq x y z
N MET A 1 83.95 2.03 -15.58
CA MET A 1 83.27 2.84 -16.61
C MET A 1 82.15 3.60 -15.89
N SER A 2 82.55 4.54 -15.03
CA SER A 2 82.62 6.01 -15.21
C SER A 2 81.26 6.67 -14.85
N ALA A 3 81.02 7.03 -13.58
CA ALA A 3 81.35 8.34 -12.95
C ALA A 3 80.84 9.52 -13.81
N THR A 4 79.83 10.29 -13.38
CA THR A 4 79.98 11.59 -12.64
C THR A 4 78.58 12.12 -12.22
N THR A 5 78.33 12.55 -10.97
CA THR A 5 78.28 13.96 -10.45
C THR A 5 77.53 14.96 -11.38
N VAL A 6 76.56 15.80 -10.97
CA VAL A 6 76.66 16.99 -10.09
C VAL A 6 75.24 17.57 -9.82
N SER A 7 75.04 18.15 -8.62
CA SER A 7 73.93 18.99 -8.08
C SER A 7 73.71 20.36 -8.81
N PRO A 8 73.09 21.43 -8.24
CA PRO A 8 71.87 21.63 -7.42
C PRO A 8 70.92 22.76 -7.97
N LEU A 9 69.74 22.89 -7.32
CA LEU A 9 68.89 24.08 -7.03
C LEU A 9 69.47 25.50 -7.37
N PRO A 10 68.65 26.54 -7.73
CA PRO A 10 67.74 27.14 -6.73
C PRO A 10 66.48 27.95 -7.20
N THR A 11 65.53 28.05 -6.25
CA THR A 11 64.64 29.18 -5.87
C THR A 11 64.00 30.13 -6.92
N VAL A 12 62.66 30.30 -6.81
CA VAL A 12 61.92 31.47 -6.25
C VAL A 12 60.56 31.58 -6.97
N GLY A 13 59.47 31.72 -6.21
CA GLY A 13 58.36 32.59 -6.63
C GLY A 13 56.95 32.01 -6.58
N LEU A 14 56.31 32.16 -5.42
CA LEU A 14 54.91 32.57 -5.21
C LEU A 14 53.86 32.09 -6.22
N GLN A 15 52.92 31.23 -5.78
CA GLN A 15 51.51 31.43 -6.15
C GLN A 15 50.49 30.69 -5.25
N GLN A 16 49.45 31.46 -4.97
CA GLN A 16 48.11 31.22 -4.43
C GLN A 16 47.58 29.78 -4.39
N SER A 17 46.94 29.47 -3.27
CA SER A 17 46.16 28.26 -2.99
C SER A 17 44.81 28.26 -3.71
N SER A 18 44.62 27.29 -4.61
CA SER A 18 43.31 26.76 -4.99
C SER A 18 43.33 25.25 -4.77
N LEU A 19 42.50 24.75 -3.85
CA LEU A 19 42.27 23.33 -3.63
C LEU A 19 40.80 23.05 -3.99
N LEU A 20 40.57 22.55 -5.21
CA LEU A 20 39.38 21.82 -5.63
C LEU A 20 39.77 21.03 -6.89
N ASN A 21 39.96 19.72 -6.71
CA ASN A 21 39.73 18.62 -7.66
C ASN A 21 40.68 17.47 -7.32
N ASN A 22 40.15 16.44 -6.67
CA ASN A 22 40.69 15.09 -6.77
C ASN A 22 39.53 14.17 -7.16
N GLU A 23 39.34 14.01 -8.47
CA GLU A 23 38.70 12.83 -9.03
C GLU A 23 39.59 11.63 -8.69
N THR A 24 39.07 10.66 -7.93
CA THR A 24 39.72 9.37 -7.76
C THR A 24 38.90 8.34 -8.53
N ILE A 25 39.48 7.89 -9.64
CA ILE A 25 39.06 6.74 -10.44
C ILE A 25 39.11 5.50 -9.53
N VAL A 26 38.01 4.75 -9.42
CA VAL A 26 37.99 3.43 -8.75
C VAL A 26 37.67 2.36 -9.80
N GLU A 27 38.63 1.45 -9.97
CA GLU A 27 38.55 0.28 -10.84
C GLU A 27 37.40 -0.66 -10.44
N ARG A 28 36.68 -1.17 -11.44
CA ARG A 28 35.65 -2.22 -11.27
C ARG A 28 36.33 -3.58 -11.11
N GLY A 29 36.29 -4.13 -9.89
CA GLY A 29 36.55 -5.54 -9.61
C GLY A 29 35.25 -6.35 -9.70
N SER A 30 35.25 -7.39 -10.53
CA SER A 30 34.16 -8.36 -10.69
C SER A 30 34.11 -9.35 -9.51
N GLY A 31 33.01 -9.33 -8.76
CA GLY A 31 32.69 -10.31 -7.73
C GLY A 31 31.24 -10.15 -7.28
N THR A 32 30.41 -11.15 -7.57
CA THR A 32 29.00 -11.24 -7.18
C THR A 32 28.88 -11.43 -5.66
N SER A 33 28.51 -10.35 -4.98
CA SER A 33 28.09 -10.33 -3.57
C SER A 33 26.81 -9.52 -3.51
N THR A 34 25.73 -10.10 -2.98
CA THR A 34 24.48 -9.43 -2.63
C THR A 34 24.77 -8.23 -1.72
N THR A 35 24.70 -7.02 -2.27
CA THR A 35 24.93 -5.78 -1.51
C THR A 35 23.71 -5.45 -0.64
N PRO A 36 23.86 -5.25 0.68
CA PRO A 36 22.83 -4.64 1.53
C PRO A 36 22.48 -3.23 1.03
N GLN A 37 21.31 -2.70 1.44
CA GLN A 37 20.86 -1.32 1.19
C GLN A 37 22.04 -0.34 1.16
N ALA A 38 22.11 0.49 0.11
CA ALA A 38 23.24 1.39 -0.18
C ALA A 38 23.34 2.60 0.79
N SER A 39 23.00 2.45 2.06
CA SER A 39 23.56 3.24 3.15
C SER A 39 24.86 2.56 3.56
N ASP A 40 25.97 3.04 3.02
CA ASP A 40 27.31 2.56 3.33
C ASP A 40 27.50 2.38 4.86
N ARG A 41 28.31 1.41 5.32
CA ARG A 41 28.61 1.16 6.75
C ARG A 41 29.30 2.35 7.47
N ARG A 42 29.34 3.51 6.83
CA ARG A 42 29.93 4.75 7.32
C ARG A 42 29.10 5.29 8.49
N LEU A 43 29.71 6.17 9.27
CA LEU A 43 29.03 6.93 10.31
C LEU A 43 28.23 8.07 9.68
N PRO A 44 27.14 8.54 10.32
CA PRO A 44 26.43 9.72 9.87
C PRO A 44 27.39 10.92 9.76
N PRO A 45 27.06 11.94 8.95
CA PRO A 45 27.85 13.16 8.85
C PRO A 45 28.19 13.72 10.24
N PRO A 46 29.41 14.25 10.43
CA PRO A 46 29.82 14.78 11.73
C PRO A 46 28.87 15.90 12.18
N PRO A 47 28.58 16.01 13.47
CA PRO A 47 27.66 17.02 13.98
C PRO A 47 28.28 18.41 13.86
N ILE A 48 27.41 19.40 13.67
CA ILE A 48 27.80 20.82 13.74
C ILE A 48 27.73 21.28 15.19
N ASN A 49 28.88 21.35 15.85
CA ASN A 49 28.99 21.78 17.25
C ASN A 49 29.14 23.30 17.36
N ARG A 50 28.09 24.04 16.97
CA ARG A 50 28.00 25.50 17.07
C ARG A 50 26.64 25.92 17.63
N LEU A 51 26.51 27.20 17.97
CA LEU A 51 25.22 27.81 18.30
C LEU A 51 24.66 28.53 17.06
N VAL A 52 23.34 28.57 16.93
CA VAL A 52 22.66 29.12 15.74
C VAL A 52 22.93 30.62 15.62
N GLN A 53 22.86 31.33 16.74
CA GLN A 53 23.13 32.76 16.84
C GLN A 53 24.56 33.13 16.41
N ASP A 54 25.55 32.23 16.61
CA ASP A 54 26.93 32.51 16.20
C ASP A 54 27.06 32.59 14.68
N LEU A 55 26.43 31.65 13.98
CA LEU A 55 26.45 31.62 12.51
C LEU A 55 25.64 32.78 11.91
N ILE A 56 24.59 33.24 12.59
CA ILE A 56 23.88 34.47 12.21
C ILE A 56 24.78 35.69 12.44
N GLN A 57 25.55 35.73 13.55
CA GLN A 57 26.50 36.82 13.80
C GLN A 57 27.59 36.89 12.71
N GLU A 58 28.05 35.74 12.20
CA GLU A 58 28.96 35.70 11.06
C GLU A 58 28.35 36.39 9.83
N GLN A 59 27.05 36.22 9.58
CA GLN A 59 26.34 36.95 8.52
C GLN A 59 26.18 38.44 8.83
N VAL A 60 25.95 38.82 10.10
CA VAL A 60 25.92 40.23 10.52
C VAL A 60 27.27 40.91 10.24
N ALA A 61 28.38 40.23 10.52
CA ALA A 61 29.71 40.74 10.24
C ALA A 61 30.01 40.81 8.73
N ALA A 62 29.54 39.82 7.95
CA ALA A 62 29.80 39.74 6.51
C ALA A 62 28.91 40.66 5.66
N ARG A 63 27.66 40.91 6.07
CA ARG A 63 26.64 41.69 5.34
C ARG A 63 25.80 42.56 6.28
N PRO A 64 26.40 43.51 7.02
CA PRO A 64 25.69 44.31 8.02
C PRO A 64 24.49 45.08 7.43
N ASP A 65 24.66 45.65 6.23
CA ASP A 65 23.63 46.43 5.52
C ASP A 65 22.72 45.56 4.63
N GLY A 66 22.90 44.24 4.63
CA GLY A 66 22.06 43.33 3.87
C GLY A 66 20.64 43.25 4.46
N PRO A 67 19.58 43.11 3.64
CA PRO A 67 18.22 42.97 4.15
C PRO A 67 18.05 41.62 4.85
N ALA A 68 17.72 41.63 6.14
CA ALA A 68 17.48 40.43 6.94
C ALA A 68 15.98 40.11 7.04
N ILE A 69 15.15 41.12 7.29
CA ILE A 69 13.69 40.99 7.40
C ILE A 69 13.00 42.04 6.54
N CYS A 70 12.02 41.62 5.75
CA CYS A 70 11.12 42.47 4.99
C CYS A 70 9.68 42.12 5.37
N SER A 71 9.15 42.81 6.37
CA SER A 71 7.84 42.52 6.96
C SER A 71 6.83 43.61 6.65
N TRP A 72 5.55 43.32 6.87
CA TRP A 72 4.46 44.29 6.78
C TRP A 72 4.57 45.42 7.82
N ASP A 73 5.22 45.17 8.96
CA ASP A 73 5.41 46.11 10.08
C ASP A 73 6.79 46.79 10.09
N GLY A 74 7.72 46.40 9.20
CA GLY A 74 9.04 47.03 9.12
C GLY A 74 10.06 46.27 8.25
N GLN A 75 11.15 46.96 7.91
CA GLN A 75 12.29 46.38 7.19
C GLN A 75 13.55 46.54 8.06
N PHE A 76 14.34 45.47 8.15
CA PHE A 76 15.52 45.43 9.00
C PHE A 76 16.71 44.84 8.26
N THR A 77 17.84 45.51 8.38
CA THR A 77 19.15 44.98 8.00
C THR A 77 19.65 43.94 9.00
N TYR A 78 20.69 43.18 8.65
CA TYR A 78 21.33 42.27 9.61
C TYR A 78 21.86 43.00 10.84
N SER A 79 22.45 44.19 10.68
CA SER A 79 22.94 45.02 11.79
C SER A 79 21.81 45.48 12.72
N GLU A 80 20.67 45.92 12.18
CA GLU A 80 19.53 46.35 12.99
C GLU A 80 18.85 45.17 13.70
N LEU A 81 18.68 44.03 13.01
CA LEU A 81 18.21 42.79 13.62
C LEU A 81 19.12 42.37 14.77
N ASP A 82 20.44 42.44 14.58
CA ASP A 82 21.44 42.12 15.59
C ASP A 82 21.31 43.02 16.83
N GLN A 83 21.24 44.33 16.62
CA GLN A 83 21.13 45.31 17.71
C GLN A 83 19.85 45.14 18.52
N LEU A 84 18.69 45.01 17.87
CA LEU A 84 17.40 44.89 18.55
C LEU A 84 17.30 43.56 19.32
N SER A 85 17.72 42.46 18.69
CA SER A 85 17.73 41.14 19.36
C SER A 85 18.72 41.09 20.53
N SER A 86 19.89 41.72 20.42
CA SER A 86 20.87 41.80 21.50
C SER A 86 20.39 42.63 22.69
N ARG A 87 19.69 43.75 22.45
CA ARG A 87 19.08 44.56 23.53
C ARG A 87 18.04 43.77 24.30
N LEU A 88 17.17 43.06 23.58
CA LEU A 88 16.16 42.20 24.20
C LEU A 88 16.82 41.02 24.94
N ALA A 89 17.84 40.40 24.37
CA ALA A 89 18.56 39.28 24.99
C ALA A 89 19.14 39.66 26.37
N VAL A 90 19.84 40.81 26.47
CA VAL A 90 20.37 41.31 27.75
C VAL A 90 19.25 41.57 28.76
N HIS A 91 18.12 42.10 28.30
CA HIS A 91 16.98 42.37 29.17
C HIS A 91 16.37 41.08 29.73
N ILE A 92 16.04 40.10 28.88
CA ILE A 92 15.39 38.85 29.30
C ILE A 92 16.34 37.93 30.06
N SER A 93 17.66 38.00 29.83
CA SER A 93 18.65 37.30 30.67
C SER A 93 18.59 37.76 32.13
N SER A 94 18.30 39.05 32.38
CA SER A 94 18.11 39.55 33.75
C SER A 94 16.87 38.96 34.45
N TRP A 95 15.97 38.31 33.71
CA TRP A 95 14.77 37.63 34.21
C TRP A 95 14.95 36.11 34.28
N GLY A 96 16.18 35.61 34.13
CA GLY A 96 16.53 34.20 34.30
C GLY A 96 16.48 33.36 33.02
N VAL A 97 16.39 33.97 31.84
CA VAL A 97 16.55 33.26 30.56
C VAL A 97 18.03 32.87 30.39
N GLY A 98 18.29 31.59 30.16
CA GLY A 98 19.62 31.00 29.97
C GLY A 98 19.55 29.55 29.47
N PRO A 99 20.67 28.80 29.47
CA PRO A 99 20.74 27.44 28.93
C PRO A 99 19.62 26.50 29.38
N ASP A 100 18.97 25.83 28.42
CA ASP A 100 17.83 24.91 28.60
C ASP A 100 16.56 25.52 29.23
N VAL A 101 16.51 26.83 29.47
CA VAL A 101 15.28 27.54 29.87
C VAL A 101 14.41 27.76 28.64
N ILE A 102 13.18 27.24 28.67
CA ILE A 102 12.21 27.39 27.58
C ILE A 102 11.37 28.65 27.81
N VAL A 103 11.35 29.56 26.84
CA VAL A 103 10.56 30.80 26.84
C VAL A 103 9.42 30.67 25.82
N PRO A 104 8.16 30.55 26.26
CA PRO A 104 7.02 30.60 25.37
C PRO A 104 6.91 31.96 24.65
N ILE A 105 6.56 31.93 23.37
CA ILE A 105 6.33 33.12 22.55
C ILE A 105 4.94 33.02 21.93
N LEU A 106 4.02 33.89 22.34
CA LEU A 106 2.65 33.99 21.82
C LEU A 106 2.48 35.35 21.15
N CYS A 107 2.99 35.46 19.93
CA CYS A 107 2.98 36.69 19.15
C CYS A 107 2.37 36.45 17.77
N ASP A 108 1.67 37.47 17.26
CA ASP A 108 1.21 37.49 15.86
C ASP A 108 2.41 37.53 14.88
N LYS A 109 2.17 37.25 13.60
CA LYS A 109 3.20 37.35 12.56
C LYS A 109 3.69 38.78 12.40
N SER A 110 4.97 38.99 12.66
CA SER A 110 5.59 40.31 12.65
C SER A 110 7.12 40.20 12.57
N SER A 111 7.79 41.28 12.23
CA SER A 111 9.25 41.37 12.32
C SER A 111 9.73 41.20 13.77
N VAL A 112 8.95 41.74 14.71
CA VAL A 112 9.21 41.71 16.15
C VAL A 112 9.26 40.28 16.70
N THR A 113 8.42 39.37 16.19
CA THR A 113 8.43 37.97 16.63
C THR A 113 9.73 37.26 16.28
N ILE A 114 10.31 37.51 15.11
CA ILE A 114 11.62 36.95 14.72
C ILE A 114 12.74 37.54 15.59
N ILE A 115 12.69 38.85 15.87
CA ILE A 115 13.63 39.51 16.79
C ILE A 115 13.56 38.86 18.18
N ALA A 116 12.36 38.57 18.69
CA ALA A 116 12.14 37.92 19.97
C ALA A 116 12.72 36.49 20.01
N MET A 117 12.48 35.68 18.97
CA MET A 117 13.06 34.34 18.87
C MET A 117 14.59 34.38 18.88
N LEU A 118 15.21 35.27 18.09
CA LEU A 118 16.66 35.43 18.06
C LEU A 118 17.20 35.95 19.40
N ALA A 119 16.48 36.84 20.08
CA ALA A 119 16.85 37.34 21.40
C ALA A 119 16.88 36.24 22.46
N VAL A 120 15.90 35.32 22.46
CA VAL A 120 15.88 34.16 23.36
C VAL A 120 17.10 33.26 23.13
N LEU A 121 17.42 32.96 21.86
CA LEU A 121 18.62 32.18 21.52
C LEU A 121 19.91 32.89 21.97
N LYS A 122 20.01 34.21 21.75
CA LYS A 122 21.16 35.00 22.19
C LYS A 122 21.31 35.06 23.69
N ALA A 123 20.19 35.11 24.43
CA ALA A 123 20.15 34.99 25.88
C ALA A 123 20.56 33.58 26.37
N GLY A 124 20.74 32.62 25.45
CA GLY A 124 21.13 31.24 25.75
C GLY A 124 19.95 30.32 26.02
N GLY A 125 18.72 30.81 25.94
CA GLY A 125 17.50 30.03 26.15
C GLY A 125 17.00 29.34 24.89
N ALA A 126 16.02 28.46 25.09
CA ALA A 126 15.21 27.89 24.03
C ALA A 126 13.87 28.61 23.96
N PHE A 127 13.22 28.67 22.80
CA PHE A 127 11.85 29.18 22.71
C PHE A 127 10.84 28.07 22.39
N SER A 128 9.59 28.29 22.77
CA SER A 128 8.46 27.51 22.26
C SER A 128 7.43 28.48 21.69
N ALA A 129 7.35 28.55 20.36
CA ALA A 129 6.40 29.44 19.72
C ALA A 129 5.01 28.81 19.70
N LEU A 130 4.02 29.60 20.10
CA LEU A 130 2.64 29.17 20.31
C LEU A 130 1.73 29.77 19.25
N ASP A 131 0.67 29.05 18.89
CA ASP A 131 -0.31 29.53 17.94
C ASP A 131 -1.37 30.40 18.63
N THR A 132 -1.54 31.64 18.15
CA THR A 132 -2.49 32.60 18.72
C THR A 132 -3.95 32.17 18.54
N SER A 133 -4.23 31.29 17.57
CA SER A 133 -5.58 30.73 17.36
C SER A 133 -5.98 29.65 18.37
N HIS A 134 -5.03 29.08 19.12
CA HIS A 134 -5.34 28.04 20.09
C HIS A 134 -6.15 28.58 21.28
N PRO A 135 -7.10 27.79 21.84
CA PRO A 135 -7.83 28.16 23.06
C PRO A 135 -6.89 28.35 24.26
N ASP A 136 -7.30 29.20 25.22
CA ASP A 136 -6.51 29.52 26.41
C ASP A 136 -6.13 28.28 27.23
N GLU A 137 -7.05 27.31 27.38
CA GLU A 137 -6.79 26.06 28.10
C GLU A 137 -5.62 25.27 27.49
N ARG A 138 -5.62 25.12 26.17
CA ARG A 138 -4.54 24.43 25.43
C ARG A 138 -3.21 25.15 25.58
N LEU A 139 -3.22 26.47 25.53
CA LEU A 139 -2.01 27.27 25.71
C LEU A 139 -1.48 27.16 27.15
N GLN A 140 -2.37 27.15 28.14
CA GLN A 140 -1.99 26.97 29.54
C GLN A 140 -1.36 25.59 29.80
N GLU A 141 -1.91 24.52 29.22
CA GLU A 141 -1.31 23.17 29.30
C GLU A 141 0.12 23.16 28.76
N ILE A 142 0.33 23.75 27.58
CA ILE A 142 1.66 23.85 26.96
C ILE A 142 2.62 24.66 27.84
N ILE A 143 2.19 25.82 28.32
CA ILE A 143 3.03 26.69 29.16
C ILE A 143 3.41 25.99 30.48
N GLN A 144 2.48 25.26 31.10
CA GLN A 144 2.76 24.47 32.30
C GLN A 144 3.83 23.41 32.04
N ASP A 145 3.75 22.69 30.90
CA ASP A 145 4.74 21.67 30.52
C ASP A 145 6.15 22.27 30.31
N THR A 146 6.25 23.54 29.91
CA THR A 146 7.55 24.24 29.76
C THR A 146 8.19 24.71 31.07
N ASN A 147 7.44 24.74 32.18
CA ASN A 147 7.88 25.31 33.46
C ASN A 147 8.43 26.76 33.32
N ALA A 148 7.82 27.56 32.44
CA ALA A 148 8.29 28.89 32.12
C ALA A 148 7.84 29.94 33.15
N ASN A 149 8.75 30.85 33.51
CA ASN A 149 8.46 32.02 34.37
C ASN A 149 8.26 33.31 33.56
N LEU A 150 8.55 33.28 32.26
CA LEU A 150 8.44 34.40 31.33
C LEU A 150 7.77 33.94 30.04
N ILE A 151 6.79 34.69 29.56
CA ILE A 151 6.20 34.55 28.23
C ILE A 151 6.34 35.87 27.48
N LEU A 152 6.78 35.80 26.22
CA LEU A 152 6.82 36.96 25.32
C LEU A 152 5.53 36.99 24.51
N VAL A 153 4.87 38.16 24.44
CA VAL A 153 3.55 38.30 23.81
C VAL A 153 3.46 39.56 22.97
N SER A 154 2.68 39.51 21.87
CA SER A 154 2.36 40.72 21.11
C SER A 154 1.32 41.57 21.86
N PRO A 155 1.18 42.87 21.52
CA PRO A 155 0.24 43.77 22.22
C PRO A 155 -1.22 43.27 22.23
N SER A 156 -1.64 42.55 21.19
CA SER A 156 -2.98 41.95 21.08
C SER A 156 -3.19 40.78 22.05
N GLN A 157 -2.12 40.05 22.41
CA GLN A 157 -2.19 38.81 23.21
C GLN A 157 -1.93 39.02 24.71
N ILE A 158 -1.40 40.18 25.12
CA ILE A 158 -0.99 40.47 26.51
C ILE A 158 -2.06 40.16 27.56
N ARG A 159 -3.34 40.45 27.24
CA ARG A 159 -4.45 40.27 28.18
C ARG A 159 -4.67 38.82 28.58
N ARG A 160 -4.39 37.87 27.67
CA ARG A 160 -4.62 36.43 27.88
C ARG A 160 -3.76 35.86 29.02
N PHE A 161 -2.55 36.39 29.22
CA PHE A 161 -1.60 35.87 30.22
C PHE A 161 -1.19 36.87 31.31
N SER A 162 -1.65 38.12 31.25
CA SER A 162 -1.34 39.17 32.24
C SER A 162 -1.70 38.87 33.70
N LYS A 163 -2.58 37.89 33.96
CA LYS A 163 -3.08 37.53 35.30
C LYS A 163 -2.66 36.13 35.78
N ASN A 164 -1.79 35.44 35.06
CA ASN A 164 -1.37 34.08 35.46
C ASN A 164 -0.38 34.13 36.63
N PRO A 165 -0.69 33.48 37.78
CA PRO A 165 0.22 33.45 38.91
C PRO A 165 1.54 32.78 38.55
N GLY A 166 2.67 33.44 38.85
CA GLY A 166 4.01 32.89 38.62
C GLY A 166 4.55 33.03 37.19
N LEU A 167 3.75 33.50 36.24
CA LEU A 167 4.17 33.73 34.85
C LEU A 167 4.20 35.24 34.54
N THR A 168 5.37 35.77 34.20
CA THR A 168 5.51 37.16 33.77
C THR A 168 5.25 37.27 32.27
N ALA A 169 4.19 37.99 31.88
CA ALA A 169 3.92 38.28 30.47
C ALA A 169 4.58 39.61 30.05
N MET A 170 5.53 39.54 29.12
CA MET A 170 6.24 40.70 28.57
C MET A 170 5.72 41.03 27.18
N GLU A 171 5.15 42.22 27.02
CA GLU A 171 4.79 42.74 25.70
C GLU A 171 6.06 43.00 24.87
N ILE A 172 6.06 42.56 23.61
CA ILE A 172 7.10 42.89 22.64
C ILE A 172 6.48 43.67 21.47
N SER A 173 6.97 44.89 21.27
CA SER A 173 6.57 45.79 20.19
C SER A 173 7.74 46.69 19.79
N HIS A 174 7.68 47.32 18.61
CA HIS A 174 8.76 48.23 18.16
C HIS A 174 9.10 49.34 19.16
N PRO A 175 8.12 50.04 19.79
CA PRO A 175 8.41 51.04 20.82
C PRO A 175 9.16 50.43 22.01
N ILE A 176 8.70 49.29 22.54
CA ILE A 176 9.34 48.62 23.68
C ILE A 176 10.77 48.24 23.35
N LEU A 177 11.01 47.59 22.21
CA LEU A 177 12.36 47.20 21.77
C LEU A 177 13.29 48.41 21.62
N SER A 178 12.75 49.55 21.16
CA SER A 178 13.48 50.80 20.97
C SER A 178 13.78 51.54 22.27
N ASP A 179 13.07 51.24 23.36
CA ASP A 179 13.28 51.83 24.69
C ASP A 179 14.23 51.00 25.58
N LEU A 180 14.48 49.73 25.24
CA LEU A 180 15.39 48.86 26.00
C LEU A 180 16.82 49.44 26.04
N LYS A 181 17.54 49.32 27.16
CA LYS A 181 18.91 49.85 27.21
C LYS A 181 19.79 49.21 26.13
N PRO A 182 20.70 49.98 25.48
CA PRO A 182 21.70 49.41 24.58
C PRO A 182 22.48 48.28 25.28
N ALA A 183 22.82 47.23 24.55
CA ALA A 183 23.71 46.21 25.06
C ALA A 183 25.11 46.82 25.35
N PRO A 184 25.81 46.40 26.42
CA PRO A 184 27.17 46.88 26.71
C PRO A 184 28.10 46.59 25.53
N ALA A 185 28.96 47.53 25.12
CA ALA A 185 29.92 47.33 24.04
C ALA A 185 31.35 47.07 24.59
N PRO A 186 32.10 46.06 24.09
CA PRO A 186 31.67 45.03 23.15
C PRO A 186 30.70 44.05 23.84
N ALA A 187 29.57 43.76 23.20
CA ALA A 187 28.61 42.79 23.74
C ALA A 187 29.24 41.40 23.62
N PRO A 188 29.30 40.59 24.70
CA PRO A 188 29.64 39.18 24.55
C PRO A 188 28.60 38.53 23.63
N LEU A 189 29.04 37.63 22.74
CA LEU A 189 28.20 36.89 21.77
C LEU A 189 26.97 36.23 22.42
N SER A 190 27.11 35.84 23.69
CA SER A 190 26.01 35.45 24.56
C SER A 190 26.24 35.99 25.97
N PRO A 191 25.20 36.46 26.70
CA PRO A 191 25.31 36.83 28.10
C PRO A 191 25.73 35.66 29.00
N HIS A 192 25.63 34.42 28.50
CA HIS A 192 25.97 33.19 29.20
C HIS A 192 27.13 32.47 28.50
N PRO A 193 28.36 32.48 29.07
CA PRO A 193 29.51 31.77 28.50
C PRO A 193 29.37 30.23 28.55
N ASP A 194 28.39 29.72 29.29
CA ASP A 194 28.12 28.29 29.45
C ASP A 194 27.19 27.70 28.36
N ALA A 195 26.71 28.51 27.41
CA ALA A 195 25.88 28.04 26.31
C ALA A 195 26.64 27.04 25.43
N SER A 196 26.00 25.91 25.13
CA SER A 196 26.61 24.76 24.46
C SER A 196 25.76 24.27 23.29
N PRO A 197 26.36 23.68 22.23
CA PRO A 197 25.60 23.08 21.12
C PRO A 197 24.65 21.94 21.53
N SER A 198 24.80 21.34 22.73
CA SER A 198 23.80 20.41 23.29
C SER A 198 22.61 21.09 23.95
N ASN A 199 22.64 22.40 24.20
CA ASN A 199 21.48 23.08 24.77
C ASN A 199 20.32 23.14 23.78
N LEU A 200 19.11 23.19 24.34
CA LEU A 200 17.89 23.34 23.56
C LEU A 200 17.92 24.64 22.76
N MET A 201 17.54 24.55 21.48
CA MET A 201 17.25 25.69 20.62
C MET A 201 15.76 26.03 20.67
N TYR A 202 14.91 24.99 20.55
CA TYR A 202 13.47 25.18 20.60
C TYR A 202 12.75 23.92 21.10
N THR A 203 11.49 24.11 21.48
CA THR A 203 10.55 23.01 21.72
C THR A 203 9.26 23.26 20.95
N ILE A 204 8.85 22.30 20.12
CA ILE A 204 7.59 22.35 19.37
C ILE A 204 6.63 21.27 19.87
N PHE A 205 5.37 21.65 20.07
CA PHE A 205 4.33 20.76 20.57
C PHE A 205 3.53 20.16 19.42
N THR A 206 3.61 18.84 19.27
CA THR A 206 2.87 18.09 18.24
C THR A 206 1.64 17.41 18.85
N SER A 207 0.66 17.02 18.02
CA SER A 207 -0.52 16.27 18.47
C SER A 207 -0.11 14.86 18.94
N GLY A 208 -0.33 14.55 20.22
CA GLY A 208 -0.14 13.20 20.75
C GLY A 208 -1.31 12.28 20.39
N SER A 209 -1.04 10.98 20.19
CA SER A 209 -2.07 9.94 19.99
C SER A 209 -3.05 9.84 21.16
N THR A 210 -2.65 10.30 22.35
CA THR A 210 -3.45 10.36 23.58
C THR A 210 -4.23 11.68 23.74
N GLY A 211 -4.22 12.57 22.76
CA GLY A 211 -4.90 13.88 22.80
C GLY A 211 -4.08 15.01 23.45
N ARG A 212 -3.23 14.72 24.44
CA ARG A 212 -2.32 15.70 25.06
C ARG A 212 -1.14 16.03 24.13
N PRO A 213 -0.78 17.31 23.92
CA PRO A 213 0.38 17.70 23.12
C PRO A 213 1.70 17.11 23.65
N LYS A 214 2.64 16.77 22.76
CA LYS A 214 3.99 16.30 23.13
C LYS A 214 5.04 17.32 22.69
N GLY A 215 5.84 17.84 23.62
CA GLY A 215 6.89 18.81 23.33
C GLY A 215 8.16 18.14 22.83
N VAL A 216 8.51 18.32 21.55
CA VAL A 216 9.73 17.77 20.94
C VAL A 216 10.91 18.71 21.22
N MET A 217 11.91 18.20 21.92
CA MET A 217 13.07 18.98 22.37
C MET A 217 14.22 18.91 21.36
N ILE A 218 14.51 20.03 20.67
CA ILE A 218 15.55 20.09 19.63
C ILE A 218 16.73 20.93 20.11
N GLU A 219 17.93 20.36 20.01
CA GLU A 219 19.20 21.00 20.38
C GLU A 219 19.78 21.82 19.22
N HIS A 220 20.60 22.82 19.52
CA HIS A 220 21.31 23.61 18.51
C HIS A 220 22.09 22.74 17.51
N ARG A 221 22.83 21.74 18.01
CA ARG A 221 23.61 20.82 17.16
C ARG A 221 22.74 20.05 16.17
N ALA A 222 21.55 19.62 16.61
CA ALA A 222 20.68 18.76 15.82
C ALA A 222 20.06 19.54 14.67
N TRP A 223 19.53 20.73 15.00
CA TRP A 223 18.98 21.63 14.01
C TRP A 223 20.04 22.13 13.03
N LEU A 224 21.23 22.55 13.49
CA LEU A 224 22.29 23.02 12.59
C LEU A 224 22.80 21.92 11.66
N THR A 225 22.97 20.70 12.17
CA THR A 225 23.38 19.54 11.34
C THR A 225 22.37 19.27 10.24
N SER A 226 21.07 19.38 10.54
CA SER A 226 20.00 19.27 9.55
C SER A 226 20.03 20.45 8.55
N ALA A 227 20.01 21.68 9.05
CA ALA A 227 19.88 22.90 8.25
C ALA A 227 21.04 23.12 7.26
N GLN A 228 22.28 22.81 7.65
CA GLN A 228 23.41 22.89 6.72
C GLN A 228 23.44 21.76 5.70
N ALA A 229 22.72 20.65 5.95
CA ALA A 229 22.57 19.60 4.96
C ALA A 229 21.48 19.93 3.93
N TYR A 230 20.29 20.35 4.37
CA TYR A 230 19.17 20.63 3.45
C TYR A 230 19.23 22.02 2.79
N GLY A 231 19.71 23.05 3.49
CA GLY A 231 19.64 24.45 3.02
C GLY A 231 20.36 24.68 1.69
N PRO A 232 21.64 24.27 1.55
CA PRO A 232 22.37 24.37 0.29
C PRO A 232 21.74 23.52 -0.84
N ASP A 233 21.23 22.33 -0.51
CA ASP A 233 20.61 21.42 -1.49
C ASP A 233 19.32 22.01 -2.10
N GLN A 234 18.56 22.75 -1.29
CA GLN A 234 17.38 23.51 -1.71
C GLN A 234 17.71 24.81 -2.44
N GLY A 235 18.99 25.20 -2.49
CA GLY A 235 19.44 26.44 -3.11
C GLY A 235 19.10 27.70 -2.30
N ILE A 236 19.03 27.58 -0.97
CA ILE A 236 18.86 28.73 -0.07
C ILE A 236 20.22 29.41 0.11
N ASP A 237 20.33 30.65 -0.38
CA ASP A 237 21.55 31.43 -0.34
C ASP A 237 21.27 32.92 -0.03
N LYS A 238 22.31 33.76 -0.10
CA LYS A 238 22.22 35.21 0.15
C LYS A 238 21.29 35.99 -0.79
N SER A 239 20.87 35.39 -1.91
CA SER A 239 19.91 35.96 -2.85
C SER A 239 18.47 35.52 -2.56
N SER A 240 18.27 34.56 -1.66
CA SER A 240 16.95 34.06 -1.28
C SER A 240 16.16 35.11 -0.53
N ARG A 241 14.92 35.31 -0.97
CA ARG A 241 13.87 36.09 -0.30
C ARG A 241 12.74 35.11 -0.01
N VAL A 242 12.72 34.59 1.22
CA VAL A 242 11.89 33.45 1.62
C VAL A 242 10.64 33.96 2.31
N LEU A 243 9.47 33.49 1.88
CA LEU A 243 8.20 33.79 2.53
C LEU A 243 8.13 33.10 3.90
N GLN A 244 7.80 33.84 4.95
CA GLN A 244 7.51 33.29 6.27
C GLN A 244 6.02 32.94 6.38
N PHE A 245 5.64 31.82 5.76
CA PHE A 245 4.25 31.39 5.65
C PHE A 245 3.80 30.56 6.85
N ALA A 246 4.54 29.53 7.25
CA ALA A 246 4.12 28.55 8.26
C ALA A 246 3.76 29.20 9.62
N SER A 247 2.80 28.61 10.35
CA SER A 247 2.55 29.03 11.75
C SER A 247 3.82 28.79 12.57
N TYR A 248 4.13 29.71 13.49
CA TYR A 248 5.34 29.61 14.32
C TYR A 248 5.34 28.39 15.23
N ALA A 249 4.17 27.81 15.50
CA ALA A 249 4.04 26.57 16.26
C ALA A 249 4.51 25.32 15.50
N PHE A 250 4.91 25.44 14.22
CA PHE A 250 5.47 24.36 13.42
C PHE A 250 6.91 24.64 13.03
N ASP A 251 7.70 23.57 12.93
CA ASP A 251 9.14 23.58 12.70
C ASP A 251 9.52 24.08 11.31
N MET A 252 8.63 23.94 10.33
CA MET A 252 8.74 24.57 9.01
C MET A 252 8.96 26.08 9.10
N SER A 253 8.36 26.77 10.09
CA SER A 253 8.60 28.21 10.25
C SER A 253 10.06 28.54 10.59
N LEU A 254 10.74 27.62 11.28
CA LEU A 254 12.15 27.78 11.66
C LEU A 254 13.08 27.55 10.47
N MET A 255 12.65 26.72 9.52
CA MET A 255 13.29 26.59 8.23
C MET A 255 13.19 27.91 7.42
N GLU A 256 11.99 28.49 7.34
CA GLU A 256 11.76 29.76 6.64
C GLU A 256 12.57 30.92 7.25
N ILE A 257 12.70 30.95 8.59
CA ILE A 257 13.39 32.01 9.31
C ILE A 257 14.89 31.74 9.38
N PHE A 258 15.30 30.71 10.12
CA PHE A 258 16.68 30.58 10.54
C PHE A 258 17.57 30.01 9.44
N THR A 259 17.10 29.11 8.58
CA THR A 259 17.91 28.68 7.41
C THR A 259 18.19 29.86 6.47
N THR A 260 17.19 30.74 6.27
CA THR A 260 17.35 31.95 5.47
C THR A 260 18.37 32.92 6.07
N LEU A 261 18.29 33.16 7.38
CA LEU A 261 19.21 34.06 8.09
C LEU A 261 20.64 33.50 8.13
N LEU A 262 20.81 32.19 8.32
CA LEU A 262 22.11 31.52 8.26
C LEU A 262 22.79 31.68 6.89
N SER A 263 21.99 31.66 5.82
CA SER A 263 22.48 31.79 4.44
C SER A 263 22.70 33.25 3.99
N GLY A 264 22.42 34.24 4.85
CA GLY A 264 22.55 35.66 4.49
C GLY A 264 21.40 36.20 3.61
N GLY A 265 20.29 35.47 3.53
CA GLY A 265 19.09 35.82 2.76
C GLY A 265 18.16 36.78 3.52
N CYS A 266 16.94 36.98 3.00
CA CYS A 266 15.93 37.85 3.61
C CYS A 266 14.63 37.09 3.89
N VAL A 267 14.10 37.23 5.10
CA VAL A 267 12.80 36.66 5.51
C VAL A 267 11.69 37.67 5.23
N CYS A 268 10.70 37.29 4.44
CA CYS A 268 9.56 38.12 4.05
C CYS A 268 8.31 37.75 4.85
N VAL A 269 7.85 38.62 5.74
CA VAL A 269 6.77 38.29 6.70
C VAL A 269 5.48 39.04 6.32
N PRO A 270 4.41 38.33 5.89
CA PRO A 270 3.12 38.96 5.61
C PRO A 270 2.37 39.28 6.90
N SER A 271 1.40 40.19 6.81
CA SER A 271 0.35 40.29 7.84
C SER A 271 -0.56 39.06 7.75
N ASP A 272 -1.31 38.73 8.80
CA ASP A 272 -2.29 37.63 8.71
C ASP A 272 -3.37 37.91 7.64
N GLY A 273 -3.73 39.17 7.41
CA GLY A 273 -4.61 39.57 6.31
C GLY A 273 -4.02 39.27 4.94
N ASP A 274 -2.78 39.67 4.68
CA ASP A 274 -2.07 39.38 3.42
C ASP A 274 -1.88 37.86 3.25
N ARG A 275 -1.57 37.15 4.33
CA ARG A 275 -1.33 35.69 4.34
C ARG A 275 -2.52 34.88 3.85
N PHE A 276 -3.75 35.28 4.18
CA PHE A 276 -4.96 34.52 3.83
C PHE A 276 -5.78 35.14 2.71
N GLY A 277 -5.68 36.46 2.49
CA GLY A 277 -6.52 37.20 1.54
C GLY A 277 -5.80 37.81 0.34
N GLY A 278 -4.45 37.78 0.28
CA GLY A 278 -3.68 38.49 -0.75
C GLY A 278 -2.23 38.03 -0.88
N ILE A 279 -1.97 36.72 -0.74
CA ILE A 279 -0.59 36.21 -0.60
C ILE A 279 0.23 36.41 -1.87
N GLU A 280 -0.38 36.29 -3.06
CA GLU A 280 0.29 36.50 -4.35
C GLU A 280 0.73 37.97 -4.52
N ASP A 281 -0.12 38.91 -4.11
CA ASP A 281 0.19 40.35 -4.11
C ASP A 281 1.33 40.68 -3.14
N PHE A 282 1.32 40.09 -1.94
CA PHE A 282 2.42 40.22 -0.99
C PHE A 282 3.71 39.64 -1.55
N VAL A 283 3.68 38.43 -2.12
CA VAL A 283 4.83 37.76 -2.74
C VAL A 283 5.48 38.65 -3.79
N ASN A 284 4.67 39.26 -4.67
CA ASN A 284 5.16 40.17 -5.69
C ASN A 284 5.73 41.47 -5.10
N ARG A 285 4.99 42.12 -4.20
CA ARG A 285 5.41 43.39 -3.56
C ARG A 285 6.68 43.25 -2.73
N ALA A 286 6.80 42.16 -1.98
CA ALA A 286 7.96 41.86 -1.15
C ALA A 286 9.12 41.24 -1.96
N GLY A 287 8.92 40.95 -3.25
CA GLY A 287 9.92 40.33 -4.12
C GLY A 287 10.36 38.95 -3.63
N VAL A 288 9.43 38.17 -3.08
CA VAL A 288 9.68 36.79 -2.63
C VAL A 288 10.08 35.94 -3.84
N ASN A 289 11.14 35.14 -3.67
CA ASN A 289 11.63 34.26 -4.73
C ASN A 289 11.66 32.78 -4.33
N THR A 290 11.42 32.46 -3.05
CA THR A 290 11.41 31.10 -2.53
C THR A 290 10.19 30.92 -1.63
N LEU A 291 9.39 29.90 -1.92
CA LEU A 291 8.20 29.53 -1.17
C LEU A 291 8.44 28.20 -0.45
N MET A 292 7.96 28.08 0.79
CA MET A 292 7.91 26.83 1.55
C MET A 292 6.45 26.57 1.91
N LEU A 293 5.77 25.69 1.20
CA LEU A 293 4.32 25.51 1.32
C LEU A 293 3.95 24.03 1.35
N THR A 294 2.94 23.68 2.15
CA THR A 294 2.37 22.33 2.09
C THR A 294 1.72 22.09 0.72
N PRO A 295 1.68 20.84 0.21
CA PRO A 295 1.03 20.53 -1.05
C PRO A 295 -0.40 21.05 -1.13
N SER A 296 -1.16 20.94 -0.04
CA SER A 296 -2.55 21.40 0.05
C SER A 296 -2.69 22.90 -0.16
N TYR A 297 -1.81 23.73 0.41
CA TYR A 297 -1.86 25.17 0.20
C TYR A 297 -1.26 25.59 -1.14
N ALA A 298 -0.18 24.94 -1.61
CA ALA A 298 0.44 25.25 -2.89
C ALA A 298 -0.50 25.00 -4.09
N ARG A 299 -1.46 24.07 -3.97
CA ARG A 299 -2.53 23.85 -4.97
C ARG A 299 -3.52 25.02 -5.08
N LEU A 300 -3.57 25.92 -4.09
CA LEU A 300 -4.51 27.05 -4.06
C LEU A 300 -3.98 28.28 -4.82
N LEU A 301 -2.72 28.27 -5.25
CA LEU A 301 -2.06 29.43 -5.85
C LEU A 301 -1.72 29.18 -7.32
N ASP A 302 -1.67 30.25 -8.11
CA ASP A 302 -1.21 30.20 -9.50
C ASP A 302 0.25 30.67 -9.59
N PRO A 303 1.22 29.78 -9.91
CA PRO A 303 2.60 30.20 -10.12
C PRO A 303 2.77 31.26 -11.22
N ALA A 304 1.83 31.39 -12.17
CA ALA A 304 1.86 32.45 -13.18
C ALA A 304 1.60 33.84 -12.59
N ALA A 305 0.85 33.95 -11.49
CA ALA A 305 0.59 35.19 -10.80
C ALA A 305 1.81 35.71 -10.00
N MET A 306 2.82 34.87 -9.79
CA MET A 306 4.01 35.16 -8.99
C MET A 306 5.32 34.99 -9.79
N PRO A 307 5.56 35.78 -10.86
CA PRO A 307 6.68 35.56 -11.78
C PRO A 307 8.07 35.73 -11.15
N GLY A 308 8.18 36.34 -9.97
CA GLY A 308 9.44 36.48 -9.23
C GLY A 308 9.88 35.20 -8.50
N VAL A 309 8.98 34.22 -8.34
CA VAL A 309 9.24 32.97 -7.63
C VAL A 309 10.11 32.04 -8.48
N ARG A 310 11.17 31.52 -7.88
CA ARG A 310 12.17 30.64 -8.52
C ARG A 310 12.14 29.23 -7.96
N SER A 311 11.67 29.04 -6.73
CA SER A 311 11.72 27.75 -6.05
C SER A 311 10.52 27.56 -5.12
N LEU A 312 9.91 26.37 -5.19
CA LEU A 312 8.88 25.88 -4.28
C LEU A 312 9.45 24.68 -3.53
N ILE A 313 9.58 24.81 -2.22
CA ILE A 313 9.89 23.70 -1.31
C ILE A 313 8.55 23.22 -0.74
N THR A 314 8.25 21.94 -0.88
CA THR A 314 6.96 21.38 -0.46
C THR A 314 7.13 20.03 0.23
N GLY A 315 6.33 19.78 1.27
CA GLY A 315 6.49 18.60 2.12
C GLY A 315 5.48 18.56 3.25
N GLY A 316 5.58 17.53 4.10
CA GLY A 316 4.67 17.30 5.23
C GLY A 316 3.34 16.62 4.86
N GLU A 317 3.06 16.46 3.56
CA GLU A 317 2.00 15.65 2.96
C GLU A 317 2.56 14.97 1.72
N ALA A 318 1.93 13.89 1.24
CA ALA A 318 2.30 13.30 -0.03
C ALA A 318 2.07 14.33 -1.16
N VAL A 319 3.08 14.49 -2.03
CA VAL A 319 3.02 15.46 -3.13
C VAL A 319 2.29 14.81 -4.31
N PRO A 320 1.12 15.33 -4.74
CA PRO A 320 0.40 14.76 -5.87
C PRO A 320 0.99 15.22 -7.21
N SER A 321 0.72 14.46 -8.27
CA SER A 321 1.30 14.68 -9.60
C SER A 321 0.84 16.01 -10.23
N ASP A 322 -0.41 16.41 -10.00
CA ASP A 322 -1.01 17.66 -10.51
C ASP A 322 -0.31 18.93 -9.99
N LEU A 323 0.13 18.93 -8.72
CA LEU A 323 0.94 20.02 -8.17
C LEU A 323 2.26 20.16 -8.94
N LEU A 324 2.91 19.04 -9.26
CA LEU A 324 4.17 19.02 -9.98
C LEU A 324 3.98 19.47 -11.44
N GLU A 325 2.93 19.01 -12.10
CA GLU A 325 2.55 19.45 -13.45
C GLU A 325 2.32 20.97 -13.51
N THR A 326 1.76 21.55 -12.44
CA THR A 326 1.48 23.00 -12.35
C THR A 326 2.74 23.82 -12.08
N TRP A 327 3.56 23.40 -11.10
CA TRP A 327 4.67 24.21 -10.57
C TRP A 327 6.02 23.90 -11.23
N ALA A 328 6.35 22.64 -11.51
CA ALA A 328 7.67 22.24 -12.00
C ALA A 328 8.07 22.84 -13.36
N PRO A 329 7.13 23.17 -14.29
CA PRO A 329 7.49 23.87 -15.53
C PRO A 329 7.97 25.31 -15.33
N ARG A 330 7.64 25.94 -14.20
CA ARG A 330 7.88 27.38 -13.94
C ARG A 330 8.94 27.62 -12.86
N VAL A 331 8.98 26.76 -11.85
CA VAL A 331 9.87 26.89 -10.70
C VAL A 331 10.60 25.59 -10.43
N ARG A 332 11.72 25.66 -9.70
CA ARG A 332 12.37 24.45 -9.16
C ARG A 332 11.53 23.94 -8.00
N VAL A 333 11.01 22.71 -8.10
CA VAL A 333 10.29 22.08 -7.00
C VAL A 333 11.25 21.21 -6.20
N TYR A 334 11.21 21.35 -4.88
CA TYR A 334 11.95 20.52 -3.95
C TYR A 334 10.96 19.82 -3.03
N ILE A 335 10.95 18.49 -3.06
CA ILE A 335 10.12 17.68 -2.17
C ILE A 335 10.92 17.40 -0.90
N ALA A 336 10.39 17.81 0.24
CA ALA A 336 11.01 17.63 1.55
C ALA A 336 10.22 16.63 2.40
N TYR A 337 10.94 15.74 3.10
CA TYR A 337 10.36 14.80 4.06
C TYR A 337 11.15 14.85 5.37
N GLY A 338 10.44 14.90 6.49
CA GLY A 338 11.02 14.71 7.80
C GLY A 338 10.00 14.92 8.92
N PRO A 339 10.10 14.15 10.02
CA PRO A 339 9.34 14.41 11.23
C PRO A 339 10.03 15.49 12.10
N THR A 340 9.26 16.13 12.99
CA THR A 340 9.78 17.11 13.95
C THR A 340 10.87 16.52 14.83
N GLU A 341 10.77 15.24 15.18
CA GLU A 341 11.75 14.49 15.98
C GLU A 341 13.12 14.32 15.32
N ALA A 342 13.27 14.64 14.03
CA ALA A 342 14.52 14.59 13.28
C ALA A 342 14.94 15.97 12.74
N ALA A 343 14.51 17.05 13.40
CA ALA A 343 14.85 18.43 13.05
C ALA A 343 14.50 18.81 11.60
N ILE A 344 13.19 18.81 11.30
CA ILE A 344 12.57 19.31 10.06
C ILE A 344 12.70 18.38 8.85
N GLN A 345 13.92 18.14 8.34
CA GLN A 345 14.12 17.37 7.10
C GLN A 345 15.12 16.23 7.33
N ALA A 346 14.70 15.02 6.92
CA ALA A 346 15.50 13.81 6.94
C ALA A 346 15.77 13.26 5.53
N ALA A 347 14.91 13.58 4.55
CA ALA A 347 15.12 13.24 3.14
C ALA A 347 14.59 14.34 2.22
N GLY A 348 15.13 14.41 1.02
CA GLY A 348 14.65 15.36 0.01
C GLY A 348 14.93 14.92 -1.43
N LEU A 349 14.10 15.43 -2.34
CA LEU A 349 14.23 15.25 -3.78
C LEU A 349 14.15 16.60 -4.48
N ARG A 350 15.19 16.93 -5.24
CA ARG A 350 15.17 18.06 -6.16
C ARG A 350 14.65 17.60 -7.52
N THR A 351 13.55 18.17 -8.00
CA THR A 351 13.07 17.86 -9.36
C THR A 351 13.95 18.56 -10.39
N SER A 352 14.35 17.85 -11.44
CA SER A 352 14.99 18.44 -12.62
C SER A 352 13.91 19.01 -13.54
N ALA A 353 14.21 20.13 -14.22
CA ALA A 353 13.27 20.71 -15.17
C ALA A 353 13.14 19.78 -16.38
N GLY A 354 11.99 19.08 -16.48
CA GLY A 354 11.42 18.65 -17.75
C GLY A 354 11.69 17.23 -18.27
N ASN A 355 11.98 16.18 -17.49
CA ASN A 355 12.01 14.84 -18.11
C ASN A 355 11.97 13.55 -17.25
N GLU A 356 11.32 13.48 -16.08
CA GLU A 356 11.15 12.18 -15.41
C GLU A 356 9.71 11.96 -14.93
N ALA A 357 9.20 10.74 -15.12
CA ALA A 357 7.91 10.31 -14.59
C ALA A 357 7.99 10.32 -13.05
N ILE A 358 7.51 11.39 -12.42
CA ILE A 358 7.54 11.50 -10.97
C ILE A 358 6.50 10.55 -10.40
N THR A 359 6.97 9.46 -9.81
CA THR A 359 6.13 8.49 -9.10
C THR A 359 5.56 9.14 -7.85
N THR A 360 4.25 8.98 -7.61
CA THR A 360 3.60 9.51 -6.41
C THR A 360 4.26 8.92 -5.14
N GLY A 361 4.46 9.75 -4.12
CA GLY A 361 5.08 9.33 -2.86
C GLY A 361 6.61 9.39 -2.83
N LEU A 362 7.30 9.86 -3.88
CA LEU A 362 8.75 10.07 -3.83
C LEU A 362 9.14 11.10 -2.76
N ILE A 363 9.96 10.68 -1.80
CA ILE A 363 10.51 11.54 -0.73
C ILE A 363 12.03 11.74 -0.87
N GLY A 364 12.65 11.12 -1.87
CA GLY A 364 14.02 11.40 -2.28
C GLY A 364 15.09 10.64 -1.53
N ARG A 365 16.22 11.28 -1.24
CA ARG A 365 17.39 10.64 -0.61
C ARG A 365 17.63 11.20 0.80
N PRO A 366 18.27 10.43 1.70
CA PRO A 366 18.62 10.91 3.04
C PRO A 366 19.42 12.24 3.00
N THR A 367 19.09 13.16 3.90
CA THR A 367 19.73 14.48 4.03
C THR A 367 20.18 14.68 5.48
N GLY A 368 21.48 14.86 5.71
CA GLY A 368 22.04 15.14 7.05
C GLY A 368 21.98 13.98 8.06
N CYS A 369 21.40 12.85 7.68
CA CYS A 369 21.18 11.67 8.51
C CYS A 369 21.32 10.39 7.69
N HIS A 370 21.23 9.25 8.38
CA HIS A 370 21.03 7.94 7.77
C HIS A 370 19.59 7.48 7.93
N ILE A 371 19.13 6.71 6.96
CA ILE A 371 17.82 6.10 6.97
C ILE A 371 17.99 4.59 6.89
N TRP A 372 17.24 3.88 7.72
CA TRP A 372 17.15 2.43 7.76
C TRP A 372 15.72 2.02 7.46
N ILE A 373 15.53 1.03 6.59
CA ILE A 373 14.20 0.45 6.36
C ILE A 373 14.21 -0.93 7.01
N VAL A 374 13.38 -1.11 8.02
CA VAL A 374 13.36 -2.29 8.88
C VAL A 374 12.00 -2.98 8.83
N ARG A 375 11.93 -4.24 9.24
CA ARG A 375 10.66 -4.95 9.35
C ARG A 375 9.73 -4.24 10.33
N GLU A 376 8.44 -4.22 10.01
CA GLU A 376 7.42 -3.54 10.82
C GLU A 376 7.29 -4.11 12.23
N ASP A 377 7.50 -5.41 12.38
CA ASP A 377 7.42 -6.16 13.63
C ASP A 377 8.75 -6.24 14.38
N ASN A 378 9.88 -6.03 13.68
CA ASN A 378 11.21 -6.09 14.27
C ASN A 378 12.16 -5.02 13.72
N HIS A 379 12.40 -3.97 14.51
CA HIS A 379 13.29 -2.87 14.12
C HIS A 379 14.78 -3.26 14.06
N ASN A 380 15.17 -4.47 14.47
CA ASN A 380 16.56 -4.94 14.36
C ASN A 380 16.84 -5.68 13.04
N GLU A 381 15.83 -5.86 12.19
CA GLU A 381 15.96 -6.56 10.91
C GLU A 381 15.75 -5.57 9.77
N VAL A 382 16.83 -5.22 9.08
CA VAL A 382 16.79 -4.38 7.86
C VAL A 382 16.22 -5.21 6.72
N VAL A 383 15.22 -4.67 6.00
CA VAL A 383 14.63 -5.36 4.84
C VAL A 383 15.55 -5.25 3.61
N PRO A 384 15.54 -6.23 2.69
CA PRO A 384 16.20 -6.09 1.38
C PRO A 384 15.79 -4.81 0.63
N ALA A 385 16.68 -4.28 -0.21
CA ALA A 385 16.35 -3.14 -1.06
C ALA A 385 15.19 -3.50 -2.00
N GLY A 386 14.20 -2.61 -2.13
CA GLY A 386 12.98 -2.85 -2.88
C GLY A 386 11.83 -3.42 -2.07
N GLU A 387 12.05 -3.88 -0.84
CA GLU A 387 10.95 -4.27 0.07
C GLU A 387 10.38 -3.08 0.83
N ILE A 388 9.13 -3.23 1.29
CA ILE A 388 8.45 -2.25 2.14
C ILE A 388 8.83 -2.53 3.60
N GLY A 389 9.14 -1.49 4.35
CA GLY A 389 9.35 -1.58 5.79
C GLY A 389 9.20 -0.24 6.50
N GLU A 390 9.32 -0.26 7.82
CA GLU A 390 9.25 0.93 8.67
C GLU A 390 10.54 1.76 8.51
N LEU A 391 10.39 3.07 8.30
CA LEU A 391 11.50 4.02 8.21
C LEU A 391 12.02 4.38 9.60
N LEU A 392 13.33 4.19 9.81
CA LEU A 392 14.06 4.67 10.99
C LEU A 392 15.08 5.72 10.57
N ILE A 393 15.20 6.79 11.36
CA ILE A 393 16.17 7.86 11.15
C ILE A 393 17.28 7.75 12.18
N GLU A 394 18.53 7.71 11.73
CA GLU A 394 19.73 7.63 12.57
C GLU A 394 20.64 8.82 12.29
N GLY A 395 21.19 9.43 13.35
CA GLY A 395 22.20 10.49 13.21
C GLY A 395 22.07 11.61 14.21
N HIS A 396 22.85 12.67 13.98
CA HIS A 396 22.96 13.81 14.88
C HIS A 396 21.81 14.80 14.77
N THR A 397 20.88 14.62 13.82
CA THR A 397 19.68 15.44 13.63
C THR A 397 18.53 15.09 14.58
N LEU A 398 18.65 13.99 15.32
CA LEU A 398 17.61 13.51 16.21
C LEU A 398 17.41 14.43 17.41
N ALA A 399 16.14 14.61 17.80
CA ALA A 399 15.75 15.30 19.01
C ALA A 399 16.33 14.65 20.28
N ARG A 400 16.46 15.46 21.33
CA ARG A 400 16.82 14.98 22.68
C ARG A 400 15.75 13.99 23.19
N GLY A 401 14.49 14.29 22.91
CA GLY A 401 13.33 13.45 23.27
C GLY A 401 12.05 14.27 23.40
N TYR A 402 11.08 13.73 24.13
CA TYR A 402 9.85 14.43 24.49
C TYR A 402 9.94 15.04 25.89
N LEU A 403 9.54 16.30 26.01
CA LEU A 403 9.55 17.08 27.25
C LEU A 403 8.68 16.39 28.31
N GLY A 404 9.27 16.04 29.45
CA GLY A 404 8.56 15.41 30.57
C GLY A 404 8.06 13.98 30.34
N ASP A 405 8.38 13.33 29.21
CA ASP A 405 7.85 12.01 28.84
C ASP A 405 8.97 11.04 28.41
N GLU A 406 9.72 10.54 29.40
CA GLU A 406 10.84 9.61 29.18
C GLU A 406 10.37 8.26 28.62
N ALA A 407 9.18 7.80 29.02
CA ALA A 407 8.59 6.56 28.53
C ALA A 407 8.33 6.60 27.02
N LYS A 408 7.64 7.64 26.53
CA LYS A 408 7.47 7.82 25.08
C LYS A 408 8.79 8.07 24.36
N THR A 409 9.73 8.75 25.00
CA THR A 409 11.08 8.96 24.44
C THR A 409 11.77 7.63 24.19
N LYS A 410 11.79 6.71 25.17
CA LYS A 410 12.39 5.37 25.00
C LYS A 410 11.65 4.51 23.98
N ALA A 411 10.33 4.68 23.86
CA ALA A 411 9.53 3.93 22.89
C ALA A 411 9.77 4.40 21.43
N ALA A 412 9.97 5.70 21.22
CA ALA A 412 10.16 6.27 19.88
C ALA A 412 11.63 6.35 19.45
N PHE A 413 12.55 6.62 20.38
CA PHE A 413 14.00 6.69 20.14
C PHE A 413 14.65 5.40 20.64
N VAL A 414 14.80 4.44 19.72
CA VAL A 414 15.27 3.08 19.99
C VAL A 414 16.77 2.92 19.75
N ASN A 415 17.35 1.83 20.24
CA ASN A 415 18.71 1.42 19.91
C ASN A 415 18.66 0.38 18.79
N LEU A 416 19.01 0.82 17.58
CA LEU A 416 19.15 -0.03 16.41
C LEU A 416 20.45 -0.82 16.50
N ARG A 417 20.36 -2.16 16.46
CA ARG A 417 21.54 -3.03 16.47
C ARG A 417 22.04 -3.29 15.06
N ILE A 418 23.22 -2.77 14.73
CA ILE A 418 23.86 -2.99 13.43
C ILE A 418 25.19 -3.70 13.66
N GLY A 419 25.21 -5.00 13.38
CA GLY A 419 26.34 -5.86 13.75
C GLY A 419 26.54 -5.89 15.27
N SER A 420 27.68 -5.37 15.74
CA SER A 420 28.03 -5.27 17.16
C SER A 420 27.75 -3.90 17.80
N GLU A 421 27.33 -2.91 17.01
CA GLU A 421 27.11 -1.54 17.49
C GLU A 421 25.62 -1.28 17.78
N ASN A 422 25.36 -0.51 18.83
CA ASN A 422 24.03 0.04 19.13
C ASN A 422 24.03 1.51 18.72
N ARG A 423 23.15 1.88 17.78
CA ARG A 423 23.00 3.25 17.28
C ARG A 423 21.61 3.78 17.63
N ARG A 424 21.53 5.02 18.12
CA ARG A 424 20.24 5.63 18.46
C ARG A 424 19.49 6.01 17.18
N ALA A 425 18.28 5.52 17.02
CA ALA A 425 17.43 5.77 15.87
C ALA A 425 16.02 6.18 16.30
N PHE A 426 15.36 7.01 15.51
CA PHE A 426 13.95 7.40 15.71
C PHE A 426 13.04 6.57 14.80
N LYS A 427 12.02 5.95 15.39
CA LYS A 427 10.96 5.23 14.67
C LYS A 427 9.92 6.23 14.16
N THR A 428 9.81 6.40 12.84
CA THR A 428 8.85 7.37 12.30
C THR A 428 7.41 6.85 12.32
N GLY A 429 7.23 5.53 12.23
CA GLY A 429 5.92 4.92 11.96
C GLY A 429 5.47 5.04 10.50
N ASP A 430 6.35 5.50 9.61
CA ASP A 430 6.09 5.62 8.18
C ASP A 430 6.63 4.37 7.46
N LEU A 431 5.83 3.82 6.55
CA LEU A 431 6.23 2.72 5.68
C LEU A 431 6.81 3.26 4.39
N VAL A 432 7.98 2.76 4.02
CA VAL A 432 8.73 3.22 2.85
C VAL A 432 9.30 2.04 2.09
N ARG A 433 9.63 2.28 0.82
CA ARG A 433 10.38 1.38 -0.04
C ARG A 433 11.56 2.11 -0.68
N GLN A 434 12.72 1.47 -0.73
CA GLN A 434 13.85 1.96 -1.50
C GLN A 434 13.72 1.53 -2.97
N ALA A 435 13.73 2.49 -3.89
CA ALA A 435 13.80 2.26 -5.33
C ALA A 435 15.19 1.77 -5.76
N ALA A 436 15.29 1.23 -6.99
CA ALA A 436 16.53 0.67 -7.51
C ALA A 436 17.69 1.70 -7.61
N ASP A 437 17.38 2.98 -7.78
CA ASP A 437 18.36 4.06 -7.82
C ASP A 437 18.76 4.57 -6.42
N GLY A 438 18.15 4.03 -5.36
CA GLY A 438 18.37 4.41 -3.96
C GLY A 438 17.47 5.54 -3.46
N THR A 439 16.56 6.07 -4.27
CA THR A 439 15.52 7.00 -3.80
C THR A 439 14.49 6.29 -2.93
N LEU A 440 13.87 7.03 -2.03
CA LEU A 440 12.87 6.54 -1.08
C LEU A 440 11.48 6.91 -1.57
N ILE A 441 10.58 5.93 -1.54
CA ILE A 441 9.17 6.05 -1.88
C ILE A 441 8.39 5.85 -0.58
N PHE A 442 7.66 6.88 -0.17
CA PHE A 442 6.69 6.81 0.90
C PHE A 442 5.47 6.00 0.45
N ILE A 443 5.10 5.01 1.25
CA ILE A 443 3.98 4.10 1.00
C ILE A 443 2.74 4.53 1.79
N GLY A 444 2.93 4.91 3.06
CA GLY A 444 1.84 5.25 3.97
C GLY A 444 2.30 5.27 5.42
N ARG A 445 1.36 5.44 6.35
CA ARG A 445 1.66 5.29 7.77
C ARG A 445 1.27 3.89 8.24
N LYS A 446 2.00 3.39 9.22
CA LYS A 446 1.63 2.18 9.96
C LYS A 446 0.29 2.33 10.71
N ASP A 447 -0.14 3.56 11.02
CA ASP A 447 -1.32 3.87 11.85
C ASP A 447 -2.50 4.57 11.12
N THR A 448 -2.37 5.02 9.86
CA THR A 448 -3.43 5.78 9.15
C THR A 448 -4.21 5.00 8.10
N GLN A 449 -3.85 3.75 7.81
CA GLN A 449 -4.60 2.92 6.89
C GLN A 449 -6.07 2.86 7.31
N VAL A 450 -6.96 3.36 6.47
CA VAL A 450 -8.39 3.24 6.71
C VAL A 450 -8.83 1.85 6.27
N LYS A 451 -9.41 1.08 7.21
CA LYS A 451 -10.17 -0.12 6.89
C LYS A 451 -11.60 0.30 6.56
N VAL A 452 -12.01 0.16 5.30
CA VAL A 452 -13.40 0.35 4.82
C VAL A 452 -13.80 -0.93 4.09
N GLN A 453 -14.89 -1.57 4.54
CA GLN A 453 -15.40 -2.82 3.96
C GLN A 453 -14.34 -3.92 3.81
N GLY A 454 -13.45 -4.07 4.81
CA GLY A 454 -12.40 -5.10 4.81
C GLY A 454 -11.12 -4.72 4.06
N MET A 455 -11.16 -3.71 3.20
CA MET A 455 -10.00 -3.22 2.46
C MET A 455 -9.24 -2.16 3.26
N ARG A 456 -7.91 -2.29 3.35
CA ARG A 456 -7.02 -1.26 3.89
C ARG A 456 -6.42 -0.46 2.74
N PHE A 457 -6.57 0.85 2.79
CA PHE A 457 -6.01 1.76 1.79
C PHE A 457 -5.79 3.14 2.41
N GLU A 458 -5.11 4.02 1.66
CA GLU A 458 -4.87 5.40 2.07
C GLU A 458 -5.89 6.34 1.43
N LEU A 459 -6.44 7.27 2.21
CA LEU A 459 -7.39 8.27 1.71
C LEU A 459 -6.78 9.16 0.61
N THR A 460 -5.47 9.37 0.66
CA THR A 460 -4.74 10.21 -0.30
C THR A 460 -4.71 9.60 -1.71
N GLU A 461 -4.80 8.27 -1.82
CA GLU A 461 -4.93 7.60 -3.12
C GLU A 461 -6.28 7.91 -3.77
N VAL A 462 -7.35 7.90 -2.97
CA VAL A 462 -8.68 8.31 -3.41
C VAL A 462 -8.69 9.77 -3.84
N GLU A 463 -8.04 10.65 -3.05
CA GLU A 463 -7.93 12.08 -3.36
C GLU A 463 -7.17 12.33 -4.67
N ALA A 464 -6.06 11.63 -4.91
CA ALA A 464 -5.25 11.77 -6.13
C ALA A 464 -5.98 11.29 -7.40
N ARG A 465 -6.95 10.38 -7.27
CA ARG A 465 -7.81 9.93 -8.38
C ARG A 465 -8.97 10.89 -8.59
N LEU A 466 -9.54 11.39 -7.50
CA LEU A 466 -10.62 12.36 -7.50
C LEU A 466 -10.20 13.69 -8.15
N SER A 467 -8.96 14.17 -7.93
CA SER A 467 -8.46 15.40 -8.58
C SER A 467 -8.42 15.31 -10.11
N ARG A 468 -8.31 14.10 -10.68
CA ARG A 468 -8.24 13.88 -12.14
C ARG A 468 -9.63 13.82 -12.79
N VAL A 469 -10.65 13.52 -12.00
CA VAL A 469 -12.05 13.41 -12.45
C VAL A 469 -12.78 14.74 -12.25
N LEU A 470 -12.39 15.50 -11.22
CA LEU A 470 -12.93 16.83 -10.97
C LEU A 470 -12.35 17.90 -11.91
N PRO A 471 -13.09 18.99 -12.18
CA PRO A 471 -12.56 20.14 -12.90
C PRO A 471 -11.24 20.66 -12.29
N PRO A 472 -10.24 21.06 -13.10
CA PRO A 472 -9.00 21.65 -12.59
C PRO A 472 -9.27 22.84 -11.65
N GLY A 473 -8.64 22.82 -10.47
CA GLY A 473 -8.84 23.84 -9.42
C GLY A 473 -9.95 23.53 -8.41
N SER A 474 -10.62 22.37 -8.51
CA SER A 474 -11.59 21.90 -7.51
C SER A 474 -10.90 21.68 -6.16
N LYS A 475 -11.52 22.15 -5.07
CA LYS A 475 -11.00 22.00 -3.70
C LYS A 475 -11.82 20.96 -2.96
N PHE A 476 -11.20 19.90 -2.45
CA PHE A 476 -11.90 18.81 -1.80
C PHE A 476 -11.02 18.08 -0.77
N CYS A 477 -11.64 17.26 0.08
CA CYS A 477 -10.98 16.31 0.99
C CYS A 477 -11.84 15.05 1.13
N VAL A 478 -11.22 13.87 1.15
CA VAL A 478 -11.90 12.58 1.32
C VAL A 478 -11.66 12.08 2.73
N GLU A 479 -12.71 11.76 3.48
CA GLU A 479 -12.60 11.29 4.86
C GLU A 479 -13.42 10.04 5.13
N LYS A 480 -12.94 9.20 6.06
CA LYS A 480 -13.70 8.05 6.57
C LYS A 480 -14.63 8.53 7.69
N VAL A 481 -15.91 8.20 7.56
CA VAL A 481 -16.94 8.51 8.56
C VAL A 481 -17.74 7.27 8.91
N GLU A 482 -18.35 7.26 10.10
CA GLU A 482 -19.31 6.24 10.53
C GLU A 482 -20.72 6.73 10.20
N ILE A 483 -21.56 5.87 9.63
CA ILE A 483 -22.94 6.25 9.29
C ILE A 483 -23.79 6.20 10.57
N PRO A 484 -24.54 7.27 10.93
CA PRO A 484 -25.32 7.30 12.17
C PRO A 484 -26.35 6.17 12.33
N SER A 485 -26.94 5.66 11.24
CA SER A 485 -27.88 4.52 11.24
C SER A 485 -27.23 3.14 11.34
N SER A 486 -25.90 3.04 11.22
CA SER A 486 -25.17 1.77 11.22
C SER A 486 -23.76 2.01 11.77
N PRO A 487 -23.61 2.16 13.10
CA PRO A 487 -22.33 2.51 13.74
C PRO A 487 -21.19 1.51 13.47
N ASP A 488 -21.49 0.27 13.09
CA ASP A 488 -20.50 -0.74 12.68
C ASP A 488 -20.04 -0.59 11.22
N ARG A 489 -20.58 0.37 10.47
CA ARG A 489 -20.32 0.56 9.03
C ARG A 489 -19.71 1.95 8.78
N ALA A 490 -18.41 1.94 8.51
CA ALA A 490 -17.71 3.11 8.01
C ALA A 490 -17.82 3.22 6.48
N THR A 491 -17.90 4.45 5.98
CA THR A 491 -17.90 4.78 4.55
C THR A 491 -16.95 5.94 4.28
N LEU A 492 -16.64 6.15 3.00
CA LEU A 492 -15.91 7.32 2.53
C LEU A 492 -16.86 8.44 2.11
N VAL A 493 -16.48 9.67 2.45
CA VAL A 493 -17.19 10.90 2.13
C VAL A 493 -16.23 11.88 1.50
N THR A 494 -16.63 12.46 0.37
CA THR A 494 -15.92 13.58 -0.25
C THR A 494 -16.58 14.88 0.17
N PHE A 495 -15.82 15.76 0.81
CA PHE A 495 -16.20 17.13 1.07
C PHE A 495 -15.65 18.02 -0.04
N MET A 496 -16.50 18.80 -0.71
CA MET A 496 -16.17 19.60 -1.90
C MET A 496 -16.54 21.06 -1.71
N SER A 497 -15.61 21.96 -2.02
CA SER A 497 -15.82 23.41 -1.89
C SER A 497 -16.72 23.95 -3.02
N THR A 498 -17.78 24.67 -2.68
CA THR A 498 -18.71 25.31 -3.65
C THR A 498 -18.28 26.71 -4.08
N SER A 499 -17.41 27.37 -3.31
CA SER A 499 -16.94 28.74 -3.58
C SER A 499 -15.46 28.80 -3.98
N MET A 500 -15.17 29.56 -5.06
CA MET A 500 -13.80 30.02 -5.38
C MET A 500 -13.35 31.25 -4.57
N LYS A 501 -14.23 31.88 -3.77
CA LYS A 501 -13.89 33.08 -2.98
C LYS A 501 -13.45 32.72 -1.56
N VAL A 502 -12.27 33.20 -1.18
CA VAL A 502 -11.87 33.41 0.21
C VAL A 502 -12.25 34.85 0.54
N SER A 503 -13.25 35.08 1.41
CA SER A 503 -13.56 36.42 1.92
C SER A 503 -13.26 36.49 3.42
N GLY A 504 -12.63 37.59 3.82
CA GLY A 504 -12.01 37.76 5.13
C GLY A 504 -12.92 38.15 6.28
N SER A 505 -12.24 38.21 7.45
CA SER A 505 -12.62 38.83 8.72
C SER A 505 -13.97 38.44 9.33
N ASP A 506 -14.06 37.15 9.65
CA ASP A 506 -14.68 36.51 10.82
C ASP A 506 -14.58 35.02 10.46
N VAL A 507 -14.12 34.12 11.34
CA VAL A 507 -13.95 32.69 10.99
C VAL A 507 -15.32 32.19 10.50
N PRO A 508 -15.54 31.98 9.18
CA PRO A 508 -16.86 31.59 8.72
C PRO A 508 -17.07 30.16 9.23
N GLU A 509 -18.18 29.91 9.92
CA GLU A 509 -18.57 28.54 10.26
C GLU A 509 -18.66 27.75 8.94
N VAL A 510 -18.12 26.52 8.91
CA VAL A 510 -18.22 25.69 7.71
C VAL A 510 -19.69 25.32 7.56
N GLU A 511 -20.35 25.89 6.56
CA GLU A 511 -21.77 25.68 6.28
C GLU A 511 -21.95 24.77 5.08
N TRP A 512 -23.02 23.97 5.16
CA TRP A 512 -23.52 23.11 4.11
C TRP A 512 -24.29 23.95 3.10
N ASP A 513 -23.82 23.98 1.86
CA ASP A 513 -24.51 24.71 0.81
C ASP A 513 -25.04 23.69 -0.19
N LEU A 514 -26.34 23.39 -0.14
CA LEU A 514 -27.01 22.48 -1.08
C LEU A 514 -27.07 23.17 -2.45
N VAL A 515 -25.98 23.10 -3.20
CA VAL A 515 -25.91 23.60 -4.57
C VAL A 515 -26.25 22.44 -5.51
N ASP A 516 -27.43 22.49 -6.13
CA ASP A 516 -27.91 21.48 -7.09
C ASP A 516 -26.90 21.23 -8.23
N ASP A 517 -26.14 22.25 -8.62
CA ASP A 517 -25.12 22.15 -9.67
C ASP A 517 -23.99 21.16 -9.30
N VAL A 518 -23.53 21.13 -8.05
CA VAL A 518 -22.47 20.21 -7.60
C VAL A 518 -22.98 18.77 -7.52
N LEU A 519 -24.23 18.59 -7.06
CA LEU A 519 -24.87 17.28 -7.00
C LEU A 519 -25.17 16.71 -8.40
N SER A 520 -25.37 17.57 -9.40
CA SER A 520 -25.58 17.16 -10.80
C SER A 520 -24.34 16.52 -11.44
N GLU A 521 -23.14 16.88 -10.97
CA GLU A 521 -21.87 16.33 -11.45
C GLU A 521 -21.46 15.03 -10.73
N VAL A 522 -22.01 14.77 -9.53
CA VAL A 522 -21.69 13.58 -8.70
C VAL A 522 -21.81 12.26 -9.45
N PRO A 523 -22.87 11.99 -10.26
CA PRO A 523 -22.95 10.75 -11.04
C PRO A 523 -21.78 10.58 -11.99
N GLY A 524 -21.33 11.65 -12.66
CA GLY A 524 -20.17 11.63 -13.56
C GLY A 524 -18.86 11.45 -12.79
N ILE A 525 -18.74 12.07 -11.61
CA ILE A 525 -17.59 11.90 -10.71
C ILE A 525 -17.49 10.46 -10.21
N MET A 526 -18.59 9.90 -9.72
CA MET A 526 -18.67 8.51 -9.26
C MET A 526 -18.35 7.54 -10.39
N GLU A 527 -18.90 7.75 -11.59
CA GLU A 527 -18.60 6.93 -12.75
C GLU A 527 -17.11 7.00 -13.13
N GLY A 528 -16.52 8.20 -13.13
CA GLY A 528 -15.10 8.41 -13.36
C GLY A 528 -14.20 7.72 -12.33
N LEU A 529 -14.55 7.80 -11.04
CA LEU A 529 -13.81 7.13 -9.97
C LEU A 529 -13.95 5.61 -10.02
N THR A 530 -15.13 5.09 -10.32
CA THR A 530 -15.37 3.62 -10.40
C THR A 530 -14.55 2.97 -11.52
N LYS A 531 -14.13 3.75 -12.53
CA LYS A 531 -13.21 3.30 -13.59
C LYS A 531 -11.74 3.20 -13.15
N VAL A 532 -11.35 3.82 -12.04
CA VAL A 532 -9.93 3.93 -11.62
C VAL A 532 -9.65 3.53 -10.17
N LEU A 533 -10.69 3.30 -9.36
CA LEU A 533 -10.61 2.88 -7.96
C LEU A 533 -11.47 1.62 -7.71
N PRO A 534 -11.02 0.70 -6.85
CA PRO A 534 -11.86 -0.38 -6.30
C PRO A 534 -13.12 0.17 -5.60
N ALA A 535 -14.23 -0.58 -5.64
CA ALA A 535 -15.52 -0.14 -5.09
C ALA A 535 -15.47 0.34 -3.62
N PRO A 536 -14.72 -0.29 -2.69
CA PRO A 536 -14.59 0.20 -1.30
C PRO A 536 -13.88 1.55 -1.16
N MET A 537 -13.13 1.97 -2.19
CA MET A 537 -12.37 3.21 -2.24
C MET A 537 -13.15 4.35 -2.91
N VAL A 538 -14.28 4.07 -3.56
CA VAL A 538 -15.13 5.10 -4.17
C VAL A 538 -15.97 5.77 -3.06
N PRO A 539 -15.84 7.10 -2.85
CA PRO A 539 -16.67 7.82 -1.90
C PRO A 539 -18.15 7.62 -2.19
N SER A 540 -18.90 7.25 -1.17
CA SER A 540 -20.33 6.93 -1.29
C SER A 540 -21.23 8.15 -1.04
N LEU A 541 -20.65 9.24 -0.51
CA LEU A 541 -21.33 10.50 -0.27
C LEU A 541 -20.45 11.65 -0.75
N TYR A 542 -21.09 12.65 -1.34
CA TYR A 542 -20.46 13.88 -1.80
C TYR A 542 -21.18 15.04 -1.17
N ILE A 543 -20.40 15.86 -0.49
CA ILE A 543 -20.87 16.85 0.46
C ILE A 543 -20.36 18.21 -0.02
N PRO A 544 -21.26 19.09 -0.48
CA PRO A 544 -20.88 20.46 -0.79
C PRO A 544 -20.72 21.27 0.51
N ILE A 545 -19.55 21.92 0.65
CA ILE A 545 -19.21 22.85 1.74
C ILE A 545 -18.72 24.17 1.16
N ASN A 546 -18.86 25.26 1.89
CA ASN A 546 -18.38 26.58 1.45
C ASN A 546 -16.84 26.64 1.27
N PHE A 547 -16.06 25.96 2.11
CA PHE A 547 -14.59 25.80 2.00
C PHE A 547 -14.08 24.56 2.77
N VAL A 548 -12.93 23.99 2.38
CA VAL A 548 -12.28 22.90 3.14
C VAL A 548 -11.58 23.47 4.38
N PRO A 549 -11.95 23.08 5.61
CA PRO A 549 -11.30 23.59 6.83
C PRO A 549 -9.86 23.10 6.91
N LEU A 550 -8.96 23.96 7.37
CA LEU A 550 -7.54 23.66 7.57
C LEU A 550 -7.19 23.76 9.06
N THR A 551 -6.34 22.86 9.52
CA THR A 551 -5.71 22.93 10.84
C THR A 551 -4.77 24.13 10.94
N SER A 552 -4.27 24.45 12.14
CA SER A 552 -3.20 25.45 12.32
C SER A 552 -1.91 25.14 11.53
N SER A 553 -1.70 23.86 11.16
CA SER A 553 -0.61 23.42 10.27
C SER A 553 -0.87 23.63 8.78
N HIS A 554 -2.04 24.15 8.41
CA HIS A 554 -2.52 24.34 7.03
C HIS A 554 -2.69 23.04 6.23
N LYS A 555 -2.79 21.91 6.94
CA LYS A 555 -3.31 20.63 6.42
C LYS A 555 -4.82 20.56 6.61
N ALA A 556 -5.53 19.78 5.81
CA ALA A 556 -6.98 19.57 5.96
C ALA A 556 -7.37 19.14 7.39
N ASP A 557 -8.36 19.81 7.99
CA ASP A 557 -8.88 19.48 9.32
C ASP A 557 -9.91 18.35 9.25
N ARG A 558 -9.38 17.13 9.12
CA ARG A 558 -10.14 15.87 9.09
C ARG A 558 -10.95 15.61 10.37
N LYS A 559 -10.63 16.27 11.49
CA LYS A 559 -11.39 16.13 12.73
C LYS A 559 -12.65 16.99 12.67
N GLU A 560 -12.53 18.21 12.18
CA GLU A 560 -13.67 19.10 11.98
C GLU A 560 -14.63 18.57 10.91
N LEU A 561 -14.11 18.04 9.79
CA LEU A 561 -14.94 17.37 8.77
C LEU A 561 -15.76 16.19 9.33
N ARG A 562 -15.18 15.39 10.24
CA ARG A 562 -15.90 14.31 10.94
C ARG A 562 -16.94 14.83 11.93
N ARG A 563 -16.69 15.96 12.60
CA ARG A 563 -17.68 16.61 13.48
C ARG A 563 -18.87 17.11 12.65
N LEU A 564 -18.59 17.84 11.57
CA LEU A 564 -19.58 18.31 10.62
C LEU A 564 -20.44 17.15 10.10
N PHE A 565 -19.82 16.02 9.74
CA PHE A 565 -20.57 14.83 9.33
C PHE A 565 -21.49 14.27 10.40
N LYS A 566 -21.09 14.30 11.68
CA LYS A 566 -21.92 13.82 12.80
C LYS A 566 -23.13 14.70 13.07
N ASP A 567 -23.04 15.98 12.75
CA ASP A 567 -24.11 16.96 12.96
C ASP A 567 -25.17 16.92 11.83
N LEU A 568 -24.92 16.18 10.73
CA LEU A 568 -25.93 15.88 9.70
C LEU A 568 -27.00 14.92 10.23
N GLY A 569 -28.27 15.27 10.05
CA GLY A 569 -29.39 14.38 10.34
C GLY A 569 -29.50 13.21 9.35
N LEU A 570 -30.14 12.14 9.81
CA LEU A 570 -30.43 10.93 9.01
C LEU A 570 -31.23 11.24 7.74
N GLU A 571 -32.10 12.24 7.77
CA GLU A 571 -32.89 12.65 6.60
C GLU A 571 -32.05 13.35 5.53
N GLU A 572 -31.06 14.18 5.90
CA GLU A 572 -30.17 14.84 4.94
C GLU A 572 -29.20 13.85 4.27
N VAL A 573 -28.63 12.92 5.05
CA VAL A 573 -27.79 11.84 4.49
C VAL A 573 -28.58 11.00 3.47
N GLN A 574 -29.85 10.71 3.74
CA GLN A 574 -30.70 9.99 2.79
C GLN A 574 -31.05 10.80 1.55
N LYS A 575 -31.15 12.14 1.64
CA LYS A 575 -31.36 13.01 0.46
C LYS A 575 -30.11 13.02 -0.43
N LEU A 576 -28.91 13.10 0.16
CA LEU A 576 -27.63 13.04 -0.57
C LEU A 576 -27.37 11.67 -1.23
N GLN A 577 -27.94 10.59 -0.71
CA GLN A 577 -27.89 9.25 -1.31
C GLN A 577 -28.88 9.04 -2.46
N ARG A 578 -29.92 9.88 -2.57
CA ARG A 578 -30.92 9.79 -3.65
C ARG A 578 -30.39 10.55 -4.87
N SER A 579 -29.63 9.84 -5.71
CA SER A 579 -29.29 10.35 -7.03
C SER A 579 -30.55 10.55 -7.88
N ASP A 580 -30.60 11.65 -8.62
CA ASP A 580 -31.75 12.11 -9.41
C ASP A 580 -32.00 11.22 -10.65
N ARG A 581 -32.53 10.01 -10.45
CA ARG A 581 -33.11 9.14 -11.49
C ARG A 581 -34.62 8.99 -11.30
N SER A 582 -35.28 10.13 -11.03
CA SER A 582 -36.64 10.26 -10.54
C SER A 582 -37.78 9.88 -11.51
N GLN A 583 -37.49 9.29 -12.69
CA GLN A 583 -38.54 8.77 -13.59
C GLN A 583 -38.60 7.23 -13.72
N GLU A 584 -37.51 6.49 -13.48
CA GLU A 584 -37.54 5.01 -13.54
C GLU A 584 -37.77 4.34 -12.18
N ALA A 585 -37.46 5.02 -11.07
CA ALA A 585 -37.60 4.47 -9.72
C ALA A 585 -39.06 4.39 -9.21
N THR A 586 -40.00 5.09 -9.86
CA THR A 586 -41.42 5.15 -9.44
C THR A 586 -42.31 4.16 -10.19
N ARG A 587 -41.80 3.40 -11.16
CA ARG A 587 -42.59 2.35 -11.82
C ARG A 587 -42.77 1.14 -10.90
N PRO A 588 -43.94 0.48 -10.92
CA PRO A 588 -44.11 -0.80 -10.23
C PRO A 588 -43.07 -1.81 -10.74
N LEU A 589 -42.38 -2.46 -9.81
CA LEU A 589 -41.44 -3.54 -10.13
C LEU A 589 -42.18 -4.76 -10.64
N THR A 590 -41.62 -5.41 -11.66
CA THR A 590 -42.10 -6.70 -12.15
C THR A 590 -41.82 -7.81 -11.13
N ALA A 591 -42.52 -8.94 -11.22
CA ALA A 591 -42.31 -10.09 -10.32
C ALA A 591 -40.86 -10.60 -10.31
N SER A 592 -40.19 -10.56 -11.48
CA SER A 592 -38.77 -10.90 -11.61
C SER A 592 -37.87 -9.91 -10.89
N GLU A 593 -38.16 -8.62 -11.02
CA GLU A 593 -37.38 -7.57 -10.36
C GLU A 593 -37.55 -7.62 -8.85
N LEU A 594 -38.75 -7.90 -8.35
CA LEU A 594 -38.98 -8.16 -6.92
C LEU A 594 -38.14 -9.34 -6.42
N THR A 595 -38.12 -10.44 -7.18
CA THR A 595 -37.34 -11.64 -6.82
C THR A 595 -35.83 -11.35 -6.79
N VAL A 596 -35.29 -10.67 -7.80
CA VAL A 596 -33.88 -10.28 -7.86
C VAL A 596 -33.54 -9.28 -6.75
N ARG A 597 -34.42 -8.31 -6.48
CA ARG A 597 -34.28 -7.33 -5.41
C ARG A 597 -34.21 -7.97 -4.03
N GLU A 598 -35.07 -8.94 -3.75
CA GLU A 598 -35.01 -9.70 -2.50
C GLU A 598 -33.71 -10.49 -2.33
N LEU A 599 -33.21 -11.07 -3.44
CA LEU A 599 -31.94 -11.78 -3.45
C LEU A 599 -30.75 -10.84 -3.25
N TRP A 600 -30.76 -9.67 -3.89
CA TRP A 600 -29.74 -8.64 -3.70
C TRP A 600 -29.76 -8.09 -2.28
N ALA A 601 -30.93 -7.78 -1.74
CA ALA A 601 -31.10 -7.33 -0.35
C ALA A 601 -30.50 -8.33 0.64
N ALA A 602 -30.77 -9.63 0.46
CA ALA A 602 -30.26 -10.68 1.32
C ALA A 602 -28.73 -10.87 1.21
N VAL A 603 -28.17 -10.77 0.01
CA VAL A 603 -26.73 -11.01 -0.22
C VAL A 603 -25.87 -9.78 0.08
N LEU A 604 -26.38 -8.58 -0.22
CA LEU A 604 -25.70 -7.30 0.02
C LEU A 604 -26.00 -6.73 1.41
N ASN A 605 -26.83 -7.42 2.21
CA ASN A 605 -27.28 -7.01 3.54
C ASN A 605 -27.85 -5.58 3.55
N ARG A 606 -28.90 -5.36 2.76
CA ARG A 606 -29.61 -4.08 2.60
C ARG A 606 -31.12 -4.26 2.71
N GLU A 607 -31.83 -3.21 3.10
CA GLU A 607 -33.28 -3.18 3.07
C GLU A 607 -33.79 -3.18 1.62
N GLN A 608 -34.84 -3.94 1.33
CA GLN A 608 -35.34 -4.13 -0.03
C GLN A 608 -35.83 -2.83 -0.65
N GLU A 609 -36.36 -1.94 0.18
CA GLU A 609 -36.90 -0.63 -0.16
C GLU A 609 -35.80 0.34 -0.63
N THR A 610 -34.53 0.04 -0.34
CA THR A 610 -33.36 0.83 -0.74
C THR A 610 -32.75 0.40 -2.08
N ILE A 611 -33.31 -0.62 -2.74
CA ILE A 611 -32.80 -1.18 -3.99
C ILE A 611 -33.82 -0.97 -5.12
N GLY A 612 -33.46 -0.15 -6.10
CA GLY A 612 -34.26 0.20 -7.27
C GLY A 612 -33.95 -0.63 -8.53
N PRO A 613 -34.80 -0.54 -9.56
CA PRO A 613 -34.63 -1.31 -10.81
C PRO A 613 -33.43 -0.85 -11.66
N GLY A 614 -32.98 0.38 -11.48
CA GLY A 614 -31.81 0.95 -12.16
C GLY A 614 -30.50 0.77 -11.38
N ASP A 615 -30.53 0.11 -10.23
CA ASP A 615 -29.34 -0.06 -9.40
C ASP A 615 -28.41 -1.13 -9.98
N ASN A 616 -27.11 -0.88 -9.85
CA ASN A 616 -26.06 -1.77 -10.32
C ASN A 616 -25.53 -2.61 -9.15
N PHE A 617 -25.46 -3.93 -9.34
CA PHE A 617 -25.05 -4.91 -8.33
C PHE A 617 -23.67 -4.57 -7.75
N ILE A 618 -22.73 -4.19 -8.61
CA ILE A 618 -21.34 -3.91 -8.25
C ILE A 618 -21.27 -2.62 -7.43
N HIS A 619 -22.01 -1.58 -7.83
CA HIS A 619 -22.02 -0.29 -7.14
C HIS A 619 -22.67 -0.36 -5.75
N LEU A 620 -23.56 -1.32 -5.52
CA LEU A 620 -24.18 -1.54 -4.21
C LEU A 620 -23.31 -2.37 -3.25
N GLY A 621 -22.04 -2.63 -3.60
CA GLY A 621 -21.10 -3.45 -2.82
C GLY A 621 -21.05 -4.91 -3.29
N GLY A 622 -21.45 -5.18 -4.53
CA GLY A 622 -21.29 -6.48 -5.17
C GLY A 622 -19.90 -6.65 -5.79
N ASP A 623 -19.39 -7.86 -5.76
CA ASP A 623 -18.09 -8.30 -6.24
C ASP A 623 -18.21 -9.77 -6.73
N SER A 624 -17.09 -10.40 -7.09
CA SER A 624 -17.08 -11.81 -7.53
C SER A 624 -17.56 -12.78 -6.44
N VAL A 625 -17.34 -12.46 -5.15
CA VAL A 625 -17.67 -13.32 -4.00
C VAL A 625 -19.16 -13.23 -3.66
N THR A 626 -19.70 -12.01 -3.57
CA THR A 626 -21.12 -11.73 -3.43
C THR A 626 -21.91 -12.13 -4.69
N SER A 627 -21.29 -12.13 -5.89
CA SER A 627 -21.90 -12.74 -7.09
C SER A 627 -22.08 -14.24 -6.92
N ILE A 628 -21.09 -14.95 -6.38
CA ILE A 628 -21.18 -16.38 -6.06
C ILE A 628 -22.22 -16.63 -4.96
N ARG A 629 -22.26 -15.78 -3.91
CA ARG A 629 -23.29 -15.85 -2.86
C ARG A 629 -24.68 -15.56 -3.42
N LEU A 630 -24.81 -14.63 -4.36
CA LEU A 630 -26.06 -14.29 -5.04
C LEU A 630 -26.55 -15.47 -5.90
N VAL A 631 -25.65 -16.11 -6.66
CA VAL A 631 -25.95 -17.35 -7.39
C VAL A 631 -26.45 -18.43 -6.44
N SER A 632 -25.77 -18.61 -5.30
CA SER A 632 -26.15 -19.60 -4.28
C SER A 632 -27.52 -19.28 -3.64
N ALA A 633 -27.78 -18.02 -3.29
CA ALA A 633 -29.04 -17.56 -2.71
C ALA A 633 -30.21 -17.66 -3.69
N ALA A 634 -29.98 -17.29 -4.96
CA ALA A 634 -30.96 -17.42 -6.04
C ALA A 634 -31.36 -18.88 -6.25
N ARG A 635 -30.37 -19.77 -6.22
CA ARG A 635 -30.58 -21.20 -6.38
C ARG A 635 -31.43 -21.82 -5.27
N LYS A 636 -31.28 -21.38 -4.02
CA LYS A 636 -32.15 -21.80 -2.90
C LYS A 636 -33.62 -21.45 -3.12
N ARG A 637 -33.91 -20.45 -3.95
CA ARG A 637 -35.26 -20.01 -4.31
C ARG A 637 -35.72 -20.55 -5.67
N GLY A 638 -35.02 -21.51 -6.24
CA GLY A 638 -35.35 -22.08 -7.55
C GLY A 638 -35.05 -21.16 -8.74
N VAL A 639 -34.23 -20.14 -8.53
CA VAL A 639 -33.86 -19.14 -9.55
C VAL A 639 -32.49 -19.49 -10.13
N HIS A 640 -32.40 -19.70 -11.45
CA HIS A 640 -31.14 -20.01 -12.12
C HIS A 640 -30.37 -18.74 -12.48
N LEU A 641 -29.31 -18.45 -11.72
CA LEU A 641 -28.35 -17.38 -12.00
C LEU A 641 -26.95 -17.99 -12.13
N THR A 642 -26.11 -17.38 -12.98
CA THR A 642 -24.67 -17.68 -13.03
C THR A 642 -23.88 -16.40 -12.82
N SER A 643 -22.63 -16.50 -12.36
CA SER A 643 -21.76 -15.33 -12.20
C SER A 643 -21.58 -14.58 -13.52
N SER A 644 -21.57 -15.31 -14.66
CA SER A 644 -21.55 -14.69 -15.99
C SER A 644 -22.82 -13.87 -16.26
N MET A 645 -24.02 -14.35 -15.91
CA MET A 645 -25.26 -13.59 -16.12
C MET A 645 -25.28 -12.29 -15.30
N ILE A 646 -24.75 -12.32 -14.07
CA ILE A 646 -24.65 -11.17 -13.17
C ILE A 646 -23.65 -10.14 -13.72
N LEU A 647 -22.46 -10.58 -14.13
CA LEU A 647 -21.42 -9.69 -14.65
C LEU A 647 -21.77 -9.11 -16.02
N SER A 648 -22.46 -9.86 -16.88
CA SER A 648 -22.90 -9.38 -18.20
C SER A 648 -24.18 -8.53 -18.15
N ASN A 649 -24.91 -8.54 -17.03
CA ASN A 649 -26.14 -7.76 -16.85
C ASN A 649 -26.19 -7.21 -15.40
N PRO A 650 -25.30 -6.27 -15.03
CA PRO A 650 -25.11 -5.88 -13.64
C PRO A 650 -26.21 -4.95 -13.12
N VAL A 651 -27.15 -4.50 -13.95
CA VAL A 651 -28.29 -3.67 -13.56
C VAL A 651 -29.49 -4.56 -13.21
N LEU A 652 -30.18 -4.28 -12.09
CA LEU A 652 -31.24 -5.13 -11.55
C LEU A 652 -32.33 -5.45 -12.59
N GLY A 653 -32.82 -4.43 -13.28
CA GLY A 653 -33.86 -4.58 -14.32
C GLY A 653 -33.42 -5.43 -15.51
N ASP A 654 -32.14 -5.41 -15.87
CA ASP A 654 -31.61 -6.20 -17.00
C ASP A 654 -31.31 -7.64 -16.60
N LEU A 655 -30.81 -7.86 -15.38
CA LEU A 655 -30.67 -9.19 -14.81
C LEU A 655 -32.03 -9.88 -14.69
N ALA A 656 -33.04 -9.17 -14.20
CA ALA A 656 -34.40 -9.69 -14.02
C ALA A 656 -35.06 -10.15 -15.33
N LYS A 657 -34.75 -9.50 -16.47
CA LYS A 657 -35.21 -9.95 -17.80
C LYS A 657 -34.61 -11.28 -18.24
N LYS A 658 -33.41 -11.63 -17.75
CA LYS A 658 -32.68 -12.86 -18.10
C LYS A 658 -33.02 -14.04 -17.20
N VAL A 659 -33.49 -13.77 -15.99
CA VAL A 659 -33.74 -14.75 -14.92
C VAL A 659 -34.90 -15.71 -15.19
N LEU A 660 -35.94 -15.31 -15.94
CA LEU A 660 -37.14 -16.13 -16.18
C LEU A 660 -37.13 -16.96 -17.47
N ALA A 661 -36.01 -17.04 -18.19
CA ALA A 661 -35.92 -17.82 -19.43
C ALA A 661 -35.48 -19.29 -19.24
N VAL A 662 -35.24 -19.75 -18.00
CA VAL A 662 -34.73 -21.10 -17.72
C VAL A 662 -35.65 -21.81 -16.73
N ASP A 663 -36.32 -22.85 -17.21
CA ASP A 663 -37.35 -23.62 -16.49
C ASP A 663 -36.74 -24.40 -15.30
N SER A 664 -37.35 -24.26 -14.13
CA SER A 664 -36.85 -24.68 -12.81
C SER A 664 -37.14 -26.16 -12.48
N SER A 665 -36.82 -27.08 -13.40
CA SER A 665 -37.18 -28.49 -13.28
C SER A 665 -36.05 -29.48 -12.93
N SER A 666 -34.78 -29.08 -12.78
CA SER A 666 -33.71 -30.04 -12.45
C SER A 666 -33.53 -30.27 -10.94
N LYS A 667 -34.45 -31.04 -10.34
CA LYS A 667 -34.20 -31.73 -9.06
C LYS A 667 -33.03 -32.71 -9.25
N TYR A 668 -32.05 -32.62 -8.36
CA TYR A 668 -30.84 -33.47 -8.28
C TYR A 668 -31.15 -34.97 -8.41
N LYS A 669 -30.39 -35.70 -9.23
CA LYS A 669 -30.25 -37.15 -9.08
C LYS A 669 -29.03 -37.40 -8.19
N SER A 670 -29.25 -37.88 -6.97
CA SER A 670 -28.16 -38.43 -6.13
C SER A 670 -27.43 -39.53 -6.91
N ILE A 671 -26.11 -39.55 -6.83
CA ILE A 671 -25.32 -40.69 -7.30
C ILE A 671 -25.20 -41.62 -6.11
N GLU A 672 -25.78 -42.82 -6.23
CA GLU A 672 -25.69 -43.84 -5.18
C GLU A 672 -24.25 -44.33 -5.02
N PRO A 673 -23.82 -44.69 -3.79
CA PRO A 673 -22.49 -45.25 -3.57
C PRO A 673 -22.20 -46.42 -4.50
N PHE A 674 -20.95 -46.51 -4.96
CA PHE A 674 -20.41 -47.53 -5.87
C PHE A 674 -20.98 -47.50 -7.30
N ALA A 675 -21.86 -46.55 -7.65
CA ALA A 675 -22.47 -46.48 -8.98
C ALA A 675 -21.45 -46.20 -10.11
N LEU A 676 -20.31 -45.58 -9.78
CA LEU A 676 -19.27 -45.20 -10.74
C LEU A 676 -18.23 -46.31 -11.01
N LEU A 677 -18.48 -47.54 -10.57
CA LEU A 677 -17.50 -48.64 -10.62
C LEU A 677 -17.68 -49.62 -11.78
N GLU A 678 -18.54 -49.32 -12.76
CA GLU A 678 -18.70 -50.10 -14.00
C GLU A 678 -18.80 -51.63 -13.79
N GLY A 679 -19.48 -52.08 -12.72
CA GLY A 679 -19.65 -53.50 -12.39
C GLY A 679 -18.53 -54.16 -11.57
N ARG A 680 -17.47 -53.43 -11.20
CA ARG A 680 -16.34 -53.94 -10.37
C ARG A 680 -16.51 -53.74 -8.86
N SER A 681 -17.71 -53.40 -8.39
CA SER A 681 -17.96 -53.02 -6.98
C SER A 681 -17.48 -54.07 -5.97
N GLY A 682 -17.74 -55.36 -6.20
CA GLY A 682 -17.33 -56.42 -5.26
C GLY A 682 -15.82 -56.55 -5.08
N GLU A 683 -15.07 -56.57 -6.20
CA GLU A 683 -13.60 -56.65 -6.23
C GLU A 683 -12.95 -55.43 -5.54
N LEU A 684 -13.41 -54.23 -5.91
CA LEU A 684 -12.83 -52.97 -5.42
C LEU A 684 -13.11 -52.74 -3.95
N ARG A 685 -14.30 -53.11 -3.45
CA ARG A 685 -14.63 -53.00 -2.02
C ARG A 685 -13.81 -53.95 -1.17
N ALA A 686 -13.59 -55.20 -1.62
CA ALA A 686 -12.71 -56.14 -0.92
C ALA A 686 -11.26 -55.65 -0.89
N THR A 687 -10.77 -55.12 -2.01
CA THR A 687 -9.42 -54.53 -2.12
C THR A 687 -9.30 -53.30 -1.20
N ALA A 688 -10.29 -52.43 -1.19
CA ALA A 688 -10.36 -51.25 -0.32
C ALA A 688 -10.31 -51.64 1.16
N ALA A 689 -11.15 -52.59 1.59
CA ALA A 689 -11.19 -53.08 2.96
C ALA A 689 -9.83 -53.64 3.42
N ALA A 690 -9.19 -54.46 2.57
CA ALA A 690 -7.88 -55.04 2.85
C ALA A 690 -6.78 -53.98 2.97
N LEU A 691 -6.68 -53.04 2.01
CA LEU A 691 -5.66 -52.00 2.01
C LEU A 691 -5.86 -50.97 3.13
N CYS A 692 -7.11 -50.56 3.38
CA CYS A 692 -7.44 -49.58 4.42
C CYS A 692 -7.44 -50.18 5.83
N ARG A 693 -7.39 -51.51 5.94
CA ARG A 693 -7.45 -52.28 7.21
C ARG A 693 -8.74 -52.03 7.99
N VAL A 694 -9.88 -52.06 7.29
CA VAL A 694 -11.23 -51.88 7.85
C VAL A 694 -12.16 -52.99 7.36
N ALA A 695 -13.32 -53.16 8.01
CA ALA A 695 -14.33 -54.09 7.52
C ALA A 695 -14.93 -53.60 6.19
N ILE A 696 -15.44 -54.51 5.35
CA ILE A 696 -15.99 -54.15 4.03
C ILE A 696 -17.26 -53.28 4.13
N GLU A 697 -17.95 -53.36 5.27
CA GLU A 697 -19.10 -52.54 5.64
C GLU A 697 -18.72 -51.11 6.03
N GLU A 698 -17.45 -50.87 6.39
CA GLU A 698 -16.90 -49.56 6.77
C GLU A 698 -16.44 -48.74 5.56
N ILE A 699 -16.45 -49.34 4.36
CA ILE A 699 -16.26 -48.60 3.10
C ILE A 699 -17.59 -47.94 2.74
N GLU A 700 -17.59 -46.62 2.68
CA GLU A 700 -18.75 -45.81 2.30
C GLU A 700 -18.94 -45.78 0.79
N ASP A 701 -17.86 -45.50 0.06
CA ASP A 701 -17.84 -45.46 -1.41
C ASP A 701 -16.45 -45.80 -1.94
N VAL A 702 -16.35 -46.17 -3.22
CA VAL A 702 -15.09 -46.23 -3.97
C VAL A 702 -15.29 -45.44 -5.25
N LEU A 703 -14.43 -44.46 -5.48
CA LEU A 703 -14.49 -43.58 -6.63
C LEU A 703 -13.25 -43.80 -7.51
N PRO A 704 -13.35 -43.71 -8.85
CA PRO A 704 -12.16 -43.54 -9.66
C PRO A 704 -11.46 -42.23 -9.28
N MET A 705 -10.14 -42.19 -9.38
CA MET A 705 -9.39 -40.94 -9.22
C MET A 705 -9.54 -40.08 -10.48
N SER A 706 -9.67 -38.77 -10.30
CA SER A 706 -9.56 -37.83 -11.42
C SER A 706 -8.17 -37.90 -12.06
N ILE A 707 -8.02 -37.37 -13.27
CA ILE A 707 -6.74 -37.41 -13.99
C ILE A 707 -5.62 -36.72 -13.20
N ASN A 708 -5.93 -35.60 -12.54
CA ASN A 708 -4.97 -34.87 -11.72
C ASN A 708 -4.62 -35.65 -10.44
N GLN A 709 -5.62 -36.23 -9.77
CA GLN A 709 -5.38 -37.09 -8.61
C GLN A 709 -4.46 -38.28 -8.96
N MET A 710 -4.70 -38.94 -10.10
CA MET A 710 -3.84 -40.04 -10.58
C MET A 710 -2.41 -39.57 -10.88
N ARG A 711 -2.23 -38.40 -11.50
CA ARG A 711 -0.91 -37.85 -11.83
C ARG A 711 -0.10 -37.52 -10.58
N TRP A 712 -0.70 -36.81 -9.64
CA TRP A 712 -0.01 -36.38 -8.41
C TRP A 712 0.31 -37.58 -7.53
N TYR A 713 -0.70 -38.40 -7.24
CA TYR A 713 -0.51 -39.58 -6.39
C TYR A 713 0.42 -40.62 -7.03
N GLY A 714 0.38 -40.76 -8.36
CA GLY A 714 1.31 -41.59 -9.12
C GLY A 714 2.77 -41.17 -8.93
N LYS A 715 3.06 -39.86 -8.81
CA LYS A 715 4.40 -39.39 -8.45
C LYS A 715 4.76 -39.70 -7.01
N THR A 716 3.82 -39.58 -6.08
CA THR A 716 4.03 -39.93 -4.67
C THR A 716 4.43 -41.40 -4.50
N LEU A 717 3.90 -42.30 -5.33
CA LEU A 717 4.31 -43.71 -5.36
C LEU A 717 5.78 -43.91 -5.79
N ALA A 718 6.36 -42.97 -6.54
CA ALA A 718 7.77 -43.01 -6.97
C ALA A 718 8.69 -42.20 -6.03
N LYS A 719 8.22 -41.04 -5.55
CA LYS A 719 8.90 -40.13 -4.62
C LYS A 719 7.95 -39.88 -3.43
N PRO A 720 8.13 -40.59 -2.29
CA PRO A 720 7.20 -40.59 -1.16
C PRO A 720 6.78 -39.25 -0.55
N ASP A 721 7.60 -38.21 -0.70
CA ASP A 721 7.41 -36.87 -0.14
C ASP A 721 6.89 -35.85 -1.19
N ALA A 722 6.52 -36.30 -2.40
CA ALA A 722 5.97 -35.47 -3.47
C ALA A 722 4.49 -35.13 -3.23
N TYR A 723 4.07 -33.91 -3.59
CA TYR A 723 2.69 -33.41 -3.44
C TYR A 723 2.12 -33.50 -2.00
N LEU A 724 3.02 -33.41 -1.02
CA LEU A 724 2.72 -33.30 0.40
C LEU A 724 3.04 -31.89 0.86
N ASP A 725 2.02 -31.19 1.33
CA ASP A 725 2.16 -29.85 1.85
C ASP A 725 2.03 -29.87 3.38
N GLN A 726 2.83 -29.04 4.05
CA GLN A 726 2.79 -28.83 5.49
C GLN A 726 2.42 -27.38 5.78
N TYR A 727 1.19 -27.19 6.27
CA TYR A 727 0.69 -25.89 6.70
C TYR A 727 0.94 -25.68 8.18
N ARG A 728 1.38 -24.47 8.53
CA ARG A 728 1.65 -24.05 9.91
C ARG A 728 0.70 -22.94 10.31
N PHE A 729 0.04 -23.13 11.44
CA PHE A 729 -0.84 -22.12 12.03
C PHE A 729 -0.45 -21.86 13.47
N ARG A 730 -0.15 -20.60 13.80
CA ARG A 730 -0.04 -20.17 15.20
C ARG A 730 -1.44 -20.04 15.76
N LEU A 731 -1.80 -20.91 16.70
CA LEU A 731 -3.10 -20.82 17.36
C LEU A 731 -3.08 -19.73 18.44
N PRO A 732 -4.22 -19.09 18.73
CA PRO A 732 -4.38 -18.22 19.90
C PRO A 732 -4.00 -18.94 21.20
N SER A 733 -3.41 -18.20 22.16
CA SER A 733 -2.95 -18.77 23.43
C SER A 733 -4.08 -19.31 24.32
N ASP A 734 -5.32 -18.89 24.07
CA ASP A 734 -6.53 -19.28 24.79
C ASP A 734 -7.35 -20.37 24.06
N VAL A 735 -6.80 -21.00 23.02
CA VAL A 735 -7.49 -22.05 22.27
C VAL A 735 -7.78 -23.28 23.14
N ASP A 736 -9.02 -23.77 23.11
CA ASP A 736 -9.40 -25.03 23.73
C ASP A 736 -9.08 -26.19 22.77
N LEU A 737 -7.99 -26.91 23.04
CA LEU A 737 -7.54 -28.02 22.19
C LEU A 737 -8.53 -29.20 22.11
N VAL A 738 -9.37 -29.39 23.13
CA VAL A 738 -10.40 -30.45 23.12
C VAL A 738 -11.50 -30.07 22.15
N ARG A 739 -11.97 -28.82 22.24
CA ARG A 739 -12.98 -28.25 21.33
C ARG A 739 -12.44 -28.16 19.91
N PHE A 740 -11.18 -27.79 19.73
CA PHE A 740 -10.50 -27.76 18.44
C PHE A 740 -10.41 -29.15 17.80
N LYS A 741 -10.03 -30.17 18.57
CA LYS A 741 -10.03 -31.56 18.09
C LYS A 741 -11.43 -32.04 17.72
N LEU A 742 -12.48 -31.63 18.45
CA LEU A 742 -13.86 -31.95 18.11
C LEU A 742 -14.25 -31.30 16.78
N ALA A 743 -13.95 -30.01 16.60
CA ALA A 743 -14.20 -29.29 15.35
C ALA A 743 -13.51 -29.96 14.15
N LEU A 744 -12.22 -30.32 14.29
CA LEU A 744 -11.48 -31.08 13.27
C LEU A 744 -12.17 -32.40 12.90
N ASN A 745 -12.65 -33.17 13.89
CA ASN A 745 -13.36 -34.43 13.62
C ASN A 745 -14.64 -34.20 12.82
N ARG A 746 -15.42 -33.17 13.18
CA ARG A 746 -16.65 -32.83 12.46
C ARG A 746 -16.38 -32.39 11.02
N THR A 747 -15.30 -31.64 10.80
CA THR A 747 -14.86 -31.29 9.43
C THR A 747 -14.46 -32.51 8.62
N VAL A 748 -13.71 -33.46 9.20
CA VAL A 748 -13.33 -34.71 8.53
C VAL A 748 -14.54 -35.60 8.23
N GLU A 749 -15.53 -35.65 9.11
CA GLU A 749 -16.79 -36.35 8.87
C GLU A 749 -17.57 -35.75 7.71
N ALA A 750 -17.67 -34.42 7.66
CA ALA A 750 -18.40 -33.70 6.61
C ALA A 750 -17.72 -33.75 5.22
N ALA A 751 -16.40 -33.88 5.16
CA ALA A 751 -15.62 -33.82 3.92
C ALA A 751 -15.10 -35.19 3.47
N ASP A 752 -15.76 -35.80 2.49
CA ASP A 752 -15.46 -37.15 1.97
C ASP A 752 -13.96 -37.39 1.72
N LEU A 753 -13.28 -36.44 1.06
CA LEU A 753 -11.88 -36.62 0.66
C LEU A 753 -10.88 -36.54 1.82
N LEU A 754 -11.24 -35.96 2.98
CA LEU A 754 -10.40 -36.07 4.17
C LEU A 754 -10.39 -37.50 4.74
N ARG A 755 -11.38 -38.31 4.36
CA ARG A 755 -11.50 -39.74 4.69
C ARG A 755 -11.07 -40.64 3.53
N ALA A 756 -10.61 -40.07 2.43
CA ALA A 756 -10.19 -40.83 1.26
C ALA A 756 -8.84 -41.53 1.50
N ARG A 757 -8.74 -42.74 0.95
CA ARG A 757 -7.50 -43.55 0.92
C ARG A 757 -7.28 -44.07 -0.48
N ALA A 758 -6.07 -43.92 -0.99
CA ALA A 758 -5.74 -44.34 -2.33
C ALA A 758 -5.62 -45.86 -2.46
N LEU A 759 -6.09 -46.39 -3.58
CA LEU A 759 -6.09 -47.80 -3.94
C LEU A 759 -5.43 -47.98 -5.31
N ALA A 760 -4.69 -49.07 -5.48
CA ALA A 760 -4.21 -49.51 -6.78
C ALA A 760 -4.75 -50.91 -7.06
N THR A 761 -5.25 -51.12 -8.27
CA THR A 761 -5.72 -52.41 -8.75
C THR A 761 -4.62 -53.17 -9.49
N SER A 762 -4.85 -54.46 -9.76
CA SER A 762 -3.93 -55.31 -10.53
C SER A 762 -3.70 -54.80 -11.96
N ASP A 763 -4.68 -54.12 -12.56
CA ASP A 763 -4.59 -53.43 -13.86
C ASP A 763 -3.91 -52.04 -13.77
N ARG A 764 -3.27 -51.71 -12.65
CA ARG A 764 -2.55 -50.45 -12.39
C ARG A 764 -3.41 -49.19 -12.49
N LYS A 765 -4.73 -49.31 -12.33
CA LYS A 765 -5.62 -48.16 -12.20
C LYS A 765 -5.67 -47.70 -10.74
N LEU A 766 -5.84 -46.41 -10.54
CA LEU A 766 -5.93 -45.80 -9.22
C LEU A 766 -7.38 -45.43 -8.90
N PHE A 767 -7.80 -45.80 -7.69
CA PHE A 767 -9.11 -45.48 -7.12
C PHE A 767 -8.91 -44.84 -5.74
N GLN A 768 -9.96 -44.25 -5.20
CA GLN A 768 -10.00 -43.72 -3.84
C GLN A 768 -11.18 -44.33 -3.09
N ALA A 769 -10.90 -44.98 -1.96
CA ALA A 769 -11.92 -45.46 -1.04
C ALA A 769 -12.24 -44.38 0.00
N ILE A 770 -13.52 -44.12 0.20
CA ILE A 770 -14.03 -43.27 1.26
C ILE A 770 -14.41 -44.18 2.43
N VAL A 771 -13.75 -44.04 3.58
CA VAL A 771 -14.07 -44.85 4.77
C VAL A 771 -15.05 -44.09 5.67
N LYS A 772 -16.08 -44.77 6.19
CA LYS A 772 -17.14 -44.14 7.01
C LYS A 772 -16.59 -43.38 8.22
N PHE A 773 -15.62 -43.98 8.91
CA PHE A 773 -15.03 -43.39 10.11
C PHE A 773 -13.51 -43.29 9.99
N SER A 774 -12.99 -42.06 10.06
CA SER A 774 -11.54 -41.77 10.09
C SER A 774 -11.26 -40.74 11.18
N PRO A 775 -11.15 -41.16 12.45
CA PRO A 775 -11.02 -40.24 13.57
C PRO A 775 -9.70 -39.47 13.49
N VAL A 776 -9.74 -38.19 13.83
CA VAL A 776 -8.57 -37.32 13.85
C VAL A 776 -7.59 -37.77 14.93
N GLN A 777 -6.41 -38.19 14.47
CA GLN A 777 -5.25 -38.43 15.31
C GLN A 777 -4.44 -37.14 15.46
N LEU A 778 -4.86 -36.27 16.39
CA LEU A 778 -4.13 -35.05 16.73
C LEU A 778 -2.94 -35.39 17.64
N VAL A 779 -1.72 -35.33 17.10
CA VAL A 779 -0.49 -35.65 17.83
C VAL A 779 -0.01 -34.40 18.58
N ILE A 780 0.35 -34.53 19.86
CA ILE A 780 0.98 -33.44 20.63
C ILE A 780 2.48 -33.71 20.70
N VAL A 781 3.28 -32.77 20.22
CA VAL A 781 4.74 -32.91 20.06
C VAL A 781 5.45 -31.92 20.97
N ASN A 782 6.36 -32.44 21.80
CA ASN A 782 7.23 -31.66 22.68
C ASN A 782 8.67 -31.66 22.14
N ASP A 783 8.83 -31.30 20.87
CA ASP A 783 10.10 -31.19 20.16
C ASP A 783 10.09 -29.88 19.35
N SER A 784 11.22 -29.48 18.78
CA SER A 784 11.28 -28.35 17.87
C SER A 784 10.39 -28.57 16.64
N LEU A 785 9.78 -27.49 16.17
CA LEU A 785 8.93 -27.49 14.97
C LEU A 785 9.67 -28.08 13.76
N GLU A 786 10.92 -27.69 13.53
CA GLU A 786 11.69 -28.17 12.39
C GLU A 786 12.01 -29.67 12.46
N SER A 787 12.34 -30.19 13.65
CA SER A 787 12.54 -31.63 13.85
C SER A 787 11.28 -32.42 13.51
N TYR A 788 10.12 -31.95 13.98
CA TYR A 788 8.85 -32.61 13.70
C TYR A 788 8.53 -32.62 12.21
N LEU A 789 8.70 -31.49 11.52
CA LEU A 789 8.37 -31.35 10.11
C LEU A 789 9.22 -32.27 9.23
N ASP A 790 10.54 -32.31 9.48
CA ASP A 790 11.47 -33.22 8.80
C ASP A 790 11.12 -34.69 9.05
N GLN A 791 10.70 -35.03 10.27
CA GLN A 791 10.30 -36.40 10.61
C GLN A 791 8.98 -36.78 9.93
N ASP A 792 7.99 -35.89 9.95
CA ASP A 792 6.67 -36.12 9.36
C ASP A 792 6.76 -36.30 7.84
N LEU A 793 7.61 -35.52 7.14
CA LEU A 793 7.83 -35.68 5.69
C LEU A 793 8.43 -37.04 5.31
N ARG A 794 9.15 -37.71 6.22
CA ARG A 794 9.69 -39.07 5.99
C ARG A 794 8.64 -40.16 6.10
N ASN A 795 7.46 -39.85 6.61
CA ASN A 795 6.36 -40.80 6.73
C ASN A 795 5.48 -40.76 5.46
N PRO A 796 5.51 -41.79 4.60
CA PRO A 796 4.80 -41.79 3.32
C PRO A 796 3.27 -41.87 3.48
N MET A 797 2.53 -41.12 2.66
CA MET A 797 1.08 -41.30 2.48
C MET A 797 0.80 -42.31 1.35
N GLY A 798 1.19 -43.58 1.59
CA GLY A 798 1.08 -44.68 0.62
C GLY A 798 -0.32 -45.31 0.51
N LEU A 799 -0.44 -46.39 -0.28
CA LEU A 799 -1.72 -47.06 -0.54
C LEU A 799 -2.42 -47.50 0.75
N GLY A 800 -3.71 -47.19 0.88
CA GLY A 800 -4.51 -47.49 2.07
C GLY A 800 -4.23 -46.62 3.30
N ALA A 801 -3.25 -45.70 3.25
CA ALA A 801 -2.97 -44.77 4.34
C ALA A 801 -3.88 -43.52 4.29
N PRO A 802 -4.16 -42.87 5.43
CA PRO A 802 -4.78 -41.55 5.44
C PRO A 802 -3.94 -40.52 4.68
N LEU A 803 -4.61 -39.63 3.95
CA LEU A 803 -3.99 -38.58 3.14
C LEU A 803 -3.92 -37.22 3.85
N SER A 804 -4.14 -37.21 5.17
CA SER A 804 -4.14 -36.02 6.03
C SER A 804 -3.64 -36.38 7.44
N ARG A 805 -2.79 -35.53 8.02
CA ARG A 805 -2.22 -35.68 9.38
C ARG A 805 -2.21 -34.34 10.11
N TYR A 806 -2.33 -34.42 11.44
CA TYR A 806 -2.59 -33.27 12.29
C TYR A 806 -1.70 -33.32 13.54
N ALA A 807 -0.99 -32.24 13.84
CA ALA A 807 -0.20 -32.13 15.06
C ALA A 807 -0.27 -30.75 15.73
N ILE A 808 -0.04 -30.73 17.04
CA ILE A 808 0.24 -29.54 17.82
C ILE A 808 1.69 -29.64 18.30
N VAL A 809 2.55 -28.76 17.82
CA VAL A 809 3.92 -28.61 18.31
C VAL A 809 3.92 -27.55 19.40
N LYS A 810 4.35 -27.95 20.61
CA LYS A 810 4.42 -27.05 21.76
C LYS A 810 5.60 -26.10 21.63
N GLY A 811 5.33 -24.79 21.74
CA GLY A 811 6.38 -23.77 21.75
C GLY A 811 7.14 -23.79 23.07
N VAL A 812 8.49 -23.77 23.01
CA VAL A 812 9.33 -23.72 24.23
C VAL A 812 9.17 -22.36 24.94
N ASP A 813 8.91 -21.28 24.19
CA ASP A 813 8.68 -19.90 24.68
C ASP A 813 7.62 -19.12 23.84
N SER A 814 6.79 -19.80 23.03
CA SER A 814 5.83 -19.21 22.07
C SER A 814 4.46 -19.89 22.10
N THR A 815 3.47 -19.35 21.36
CA THR A 815 2.17 -20.00 21.17
C THR A 815 2.31 -21.35 20.46
N ASP A 816 1.39 -22.27 20.77
CA ASP A 816 1.32 -23.60 20.15
C ASP A 816 1.14 -23.49 18.63
N THR A 817 1.84 -24.34 17.89
CA THR A 817 1.74 -24.38 16.42
C THR A 817 0.94 -25.61 16.00
N PHE A 818 -0.19 -25.38 15.32
CA PHE A 818 -0.91 -26.42 14.61
C PHE A 818 -0.24 -26.68 13.26
N VAL A 819 0.12 -27.93 13.03
CA VAL A 819 0.69 -28.40 11.77
C VAL A 819 -0.33 -29.31 11.10
N TRP A 820 -0.70 -28.97 9.87
CA TRP A 820 -1.55 -29.78 9.01
C TRP A 820 -0.75 -30.26 7.81
N THR A 821 -0.39 -31.54 7.81
CA THR A 821 0.22 -32.20 6.65
C THR A 821 -0.88 -32.82 5.80
N ILE A 822 -0.99 -32.45 4.53
CA ILE A 822 -2.08 -32.89 3.66
C ILE A 822 -1.56 -33.17 2.24
N HIS A 823 -2.12 -34.21 1.60
CA HIS A 823 -1.74 -34.58 0.24
C HIS A 823 -2.57 -33.82 -0.81
N HIS A 824 -1.95 -33.24 -1.83
CA HIS A 824 -2.63 -32.37 -2.81
C HIS A 824 -3.73 -33.09 -3.62
N ALA A 825 -3.71 -34.43 -3.67
CA ALA A 825 -4.78 -35.22 -4.28
C ALA A 825 -6.15 -35.14 -3.57
N ILE A 826 -6.26 -34.54 -2.38
CA ILE A 826 -7.53 -34.45 -1.65
C ILE A 826 -8.02 -33.00 -1.41
N TYR A 827 -7.30 -31.99 -1.89
CA TYR A 827 -7.70 -30.60 -1.79
C TYR A 827 -7.07 -29.73 -2.89
N ASP A 828 -7.57 -28.52 -3.03
CA ASP A 828 -6.97 -27.41 -3.76
C ASP A 828 -7.05 -26.12 -2.91
N GLY A 829 -6.44 -25.03 -3.37
CA GLY A 829 -6.43 -23.76 -2.61
C GLY A 829 -7.82 -23.19 -2.30
N PHE A 830 -8.85 -23.53 -3.08
CA PHE A 830 -10.23 -23.11 -2.80
C PHE A 830 -10.86 -23.96 -1.68
N SER A 831 -10.79 -25.29 -1.82
CA SER A 831 -11.37 -26.22 -0.86
C SER A 831 -10.63 -26.22 0.48
N PHE A 832 -9.34 -25.91 0.51
CA PHE A 832 -8.59 -25.76 1.77
C PHE A 832 -9.15 -24.63 2.64
N LYS A 833 -9.54 -23.50 2.05
CA LYS A 833 -10.19 -22.40 2.79
C LYS A 833 -11.54 -22.80 3.34
N MET A 834 -12.33 -23.52 2.54
CA MET A 834 -13.61 -24.05 3.02
C MET A 834 -13.43 -24.99 4.21
N LEU A 835 -12.34 -25.76 4.23
CA LEU A 835 -12.00 -26.62 5.35
C LEU A 835 -11.59 -25.83 6.59
N LEU A 836 -10.73 -24.80 6.45
CA LEU A 836 -10.35 -23.91 7.56
C LEU A 836 -11.58 -23.20 8.14
N GLN A 837 -12.44 -22.65 7.27
CA GLN A 837 -13.69 -22.01 7.69
C GLN A 837 -14.62 -22.99 8.42
N ALA A 838 -14.75 -24.23 7.93
CA ALA A 838 -15.58 -25.23 8.61
C ALA A 838 -15.02 -25.61 9.98
N ILE A 839 -13.70 -25.70 10.14
CA ILE A 839 -13.07 -25.93 11.46
C ILE A 839 -13.38 -24.77 12.40
N ASP A 840 -13.26 -23.53 11.93
CA ASP A 840 -13.57 -22.34 12.72
C ASP A 840 -15.06 -22.28 13.13
N GLU A 841 -15.97 -22.46 12.19
CA GLU A 841 -17.42 -22.49 12.43
C GLU A 841 -17.79 -23.60 13.43
N PHE A 842 -17.32 -24.83 13.23
CA PHE A 842 -17.55 -25.93 14.16
C PHE A 842 -16.92 -25.68 15.53
N TYR A 843 -15.73 -25.07 15.58
CA TYR A 843 -15.13 -24.66 16.84
C TYR A 843 -16.06 -23.69 17.54
N HIS A 844 -16.57 -22.65 16.89
CA HIS A 844 -17.49 -21.68 17.49
C HIS A 844 -18.91 -22.21 17.75
N GLY A 845 -19.21 -23.47 17.42
CA GLY A 845 -20.51 -24.10 17.66
C GLY A 845 -21.56 -23.77 16.59
N LEU A 846 -21.11 -23.32 15.42
CA LEU A 846 -21.91 -23.07 14.23
C LEU A 846 -21.94 -24.32 13.33
N GLU A 847 -22.94 -24.40 12.47
CA GLU A 847 -23.03 -25.44 11.44
C GLU A 847 -22.68 -24.86 10.07
N PRO A 848 -21.59 -25.32 9.41
CA PRO A 848 -21.28 -24.92 8.05
C PRO A 848 -22.36 -25.41 7.10
N ALA A 849 -22.49 -24.74 5.95
CA ALA A 849 -23.29 -25.28 4.85
C ALA A 849 -22.77 -26.68 4.46
N PRO A 850 -23.62 -27.61 3.99
CA PRO A 850 -23.15 -28.93 3.57
C PRO A 850 -22.20 -28.81 2.37
N PHE A 851 -21.21 -29.71 2.33
CA PHE A 851 -20.36 -29.88 1.16
C PHE A 851 -21.09 -30.72 0.10
N THR A 852 -20.79 -30.44 -1.18
CA THR A 852 -21.27 -31.28 -2.28
C THR A 852 -20.37 -32.52 -2.38
N PRO A 853 -20.93 -33.74 -2.43
CA PRO A 853 -20.15 -34.97 -2.53
C PRO A 853 -19.24 -34.99 -3.77
N PHE A 854 -17.99 -35.45 -3.61
CA PHE A 854 -16.99 -35.42 -4.68
C PHE A 854 -17.34 -36.35 -5.86
N ASN A 855 -18.20 -37.35 -5.63
CA ASN A 855 -18.67 -38.27 -6.67
C ASN A 855 -19.39 -37.54 -7.84
N GLN A 856 -19.99 -36.37 -7.58
CA GLN A 856 -20.60 -35.53 -8.62
C GLN A 856 -19.56 -34.98 -9.60
N TYR A 857 -18.38 -34.62 -9.10
CA TYR A 857 -17.26 -34.16 -9.94
C TYR A 857 -16.64 -35.33 -10.72
N VAL A 858 -16.40 -36.45 -10.03
CA VAL A 858 -15.74 -37.63 -10.62
C VAL A 858 -16.59 -38.28 -11.72
N ARG A 859 -17.93 -38.21 -11.65
CA ARG A 859 -18.80 -38.66 -12.73
C ARG A 859 -18.41 -38.04 -14.08
N GLY A 860 -17.95 -36.80 -14.06
CA GLY A 860 -17.58 -36.06 -15.26
C GLY A 860 -18.77 -35.76 -16.17
N PRO A 861 -18.49 -35.18 -17.35
CA PRO A 861 -19.50 -34.85 -18.35
C PRO A 861 -20.12 -36.11 -18.97
N GLY A 862 -21.39 -36.03 -19.37
CA GLY A 862 -22.08 -37.10 -20.11
C GLY A 862 -21.57 -37.24 -21.56
N GLU A 863 -22.00 -38.26 -22.29
CA GLU A 863 -21.56 -38.50 -23.68
C GLU A 863 -21.87 -37.32 -24.63
N GLU A 864 -23.02 -36.66 -24.45
CA GLU A 864 -23.42 -35.49 -25.23
C GLU A 864 -22.53 -34.26 -24.94
N GLU A 865 -22.28 -33.98 -23.66
CA GLU A 865 -21.37 -32.91 -23.22
C GLU A 865 -19.92 -33.18 -23.66
N LEU A 866 -19.52 -34.46 -23.71
CA LEU A 866 -18.23 -34.87 -24.23
C LEU A 866 -18.12 -34.58 -25.73
N ALA A 867 -19.16 -34.88 -26.51
CA ALA A 867 -19.19 -34.59 -27.94
C ALA A 867 -19.17 -33.07 -28.22
N GLU A 868 -19.92 -32.28 -27.45
CA GLU A 868 -19.89 -30.81 -27.52
C GLU A 868 -18.50 -30.25 -27.21
N GLY A 869 -17.88 -30.72 -26.11
CA GLY A 869 -16.55 -30.29 -25.71
C GLY A 869 -15.48 -30.66 -26.73
N GLU A 870 -15.53 -31.88 -27.29
CA GLU A 870 -14.61 -32.31 -28.35
C GLU A 870 -14.74 -31.45 -29.60
N SER A 871 -15.97 -31.15 -30.02
CA SER A 871 -16.24 -30.24 -31.15
C SER A 871 -15.70 -28.84 -30.91
N PHE A 872 -15.95 -28.28 -29.72
CA PHE A 872 -15.43 -26.96 -29.33
C PHE A 872 -13.91 -26.91 -29.37
N TRP A 873 -13.22 -27.84 -28.69
CA TRP A 873 -11.76 -27.85 -28.63
C TRP A 873 -11.12 -28.06 -29.99
N LYS A 874 -11.70 -28.93 -30.83
CA LYS A 874 -11.25 -29.13 -32.22
C LYS A 874 -11.34 -27.85 -33.04
N GLN A 875 -12.42 -27.08 -32.89
CA GLN A 875 -12.59 -25.81 -33.59
C GLN A 875 -11.65 -24.72 -33.04
N TYR A 876 -11.55 -24.61 -31.71
CA TYR A 876 -10.71 -23.60 -31.02
C TYR A 876 -9.22 -23.75 -31.36
N LEU A 877 -8.74 -25.00 -31.40
CA LEU A 877 -7.34 -25.35 -31.63
C LEU A 877 -6.96 -25.48 -33.12
N ALA A 878 -7.92 -25.37 -34.04
CA ALA A 878 -7.67 -25.49 -35.47
C ALA A 878 -6.64 -24.45 -35.96
N GLY A 879 -5.59 -24.91 -36.66
CA GLY A 879 -4.55 -24.04 -37.21
C GLY A 879 -3.74 -23.29 -36.15
N SER A 880 -3.62 -23.82 -34.94
CA SER A 880 -2.77 -23.26 -33.88
C SER A 880 -1.34 -23.80 -33.94
N SER A 881 -0.38 -23.04 -33.38
CA SER A 881 1.00 -23.48 -33.20
C SER A 881 1.46 -23.16 -31.78
N TRP A 882 2.17 -24.09 -31.14
CA TRP A 882 2.60 -23.95 -29.73
C TRP A 882 3.80 -23.03 -29.57
N ALA A 883 3.85 -22.31 -28.45
CA ALA A 883 5.04 -21.57 -28.02
C ALA A 883 6.16 -22.57 -27.65
N ARG A 884 7.34 -22.40 -28.26
CA ARG A 884 8.48 -23.33 -28.13
C ARG A 884 9.45 -22.94 -27.00
N PHE A 885 8.95 -22.25 -25.97
CA PHE A 885 9.73 -21.86 -24.80
C PHE A 885 9.26 -22.61 -23.53
N PRO A 886 10.17 -23.17 -22.72
CA PRO A 886 11.59 -23.33 -23.01
C PRO A 886 11.85 -24.37 -24.13
N VAL A 887 13.05 -24.34 -24.71
CA VAL A 887 13.44 -25.26 -25.79
C VAL A 887 13.83 -26.61 -25.18
N LEU A 888 13.10 -27.68 -25.52
CA LEU A 888 13.39 -29.02 -25.02
C LEU A 888 14.66 -29.61 -25.67
N PRO A 889 15.52 -30.31 -24.91
CA PRO A 889 16.64 -31.07 -25.47
C PRO A 889 16.16 -32.30 -26.27
N PRO A 890 16.98 -32.83 -27.20
CA PRO A 890 16.67 -34.05 -27.94
C PRO A 890 16.35 -35.24 -27.02
N THR A 891 15.43 -36.11 -27.44
CA THR A 891 14.86 -37.20 -26.63
C THR A 891 15.87 -38.20 -26.04
N GLU A 892 17.09 -38.27 -26.59
CA GLU A 892 18.16 -39.18 -26.15
C GLU A 892 19.03 -38.61 -25.00
N GLU A 893 18.89 -37.33 -24.65
CA GLU A 893 19.67 -36.62 -23.60
C GLU A 893 18.85 -36.21 -22.37
N LYS A 894 17.69 -36.84 -22.12
CA LYS A 894 16.84 -36.49 -20.97
C LYS A 894 17.46 -36.93 -19.64
N SER A 895 18.27 -36.06 -19.06
CA SER A 895 18.63 -36.13 -17.63
C SER A 895 17.35 -36.03 -16.77
N PRO A 896 17.35 -36.59 -15.55
CA PRO A 896 16.22 -36.38 -14.64
C PRO A 896 15.99 -34.88 -14.41
N PRO A 897 14.72 -34.42 -14.38
CA PRO A 897 14.41 -33.01 -14.26
C PRO A 897 15.00 -32.43 -12.98
N SER A 898 15.60 -31.25 -13.08
CA SER A 898 16.25 -30.57 -11.96
C SER A 898 15.60 -29.20 -11.78
N MET A 899 14.66 -29.12 -10.85
CA MET A 899 13.88 -27.90 -10.65
C MET A 899 14.70 -26.82 -9.95
N ASP A 900 14.48 -25.58 -10.37
CA ASP A 900 14.94 -24.35 -9.75
C ASP A 900 13.79 -23.33 -9.67
N ARG A 901 14.00 -22.25 -8.90
CA ARG A 901 12.98 -21.23 -8.64
C ARG A 901 13.52 -19.84 -8.92
N PHE A 902 12.73 -19.00 -9.58
CA PHE A 902 13.00 -17.59 -9.77
C PHE A 902 11.81 -16.77 -9.26
N LEU A 903 12.07 -15.79 -8.40
CA LEU A 903 11.05 -14.94 -7.80
C LEU A 903 11.33 -13.48 -8.14
N LYS A 904 10.31 -12.76 -8.62
CA LYS A 904 10.41 -11.33 -8.91
C LYS A 904 9.10 -10.61 -8.65
N THR A 905 9.17 -9.43 -8.07
CA THR A 905 8.02 -8.52 -7.98
C THR A 905 8.02 -7.58 -9.18
N VAL A 906 6.88 -7.50 -9.86
CA VAL A 906 6.58 -6.59 -10.96
C VAL A 906 5.49 -5.63 -10.49
N SER A 907 5.66 -4.34 -10.70
CA SER A 907 4.60 -3.37 -10.38
C SER A 907 3.40 -3.58 -11.30
N ILE A 908 2.18 -3.56 -10.74
CA ILE A 908 0.96 -3.46 -11.55
C ILE A 908 0.59 -1.98 -11.58
N PRO A 909 0.88 -1.26 -12.67
CA PRO A 909 0.38 0.10 -12.84
C PRO A 909 -1.14 0.16 -12.62
N SER A 910 -1.57 1.01 -11.70
CA SER A 910 -2.97 1.12 -11.26
C SER A 910 -3.92 1.75 -12.30
N GLN A 911 -3.44 1.99 -13.52
CA GLN A 911 -4.24 2.61 -14.58
C GLN A 911 -4.95 1.53 -15.39
N GLN A 912 -6.28 1.52 -15.37
CA GLN A 912 -7.04 0.82 -16.40
C GLN A 912 -6.73 1.44 -17.78
N PRO A 913 -6.84 0.68 -18.88
CA PRO A 913 -6.69 1.22 -20.23
C PRO A 913 -7.59 2.45 -20.42
N ALA A 914 -7.02 3.56 -20.90
CA ALA A 914 -7.77 4.80 -21.11
C ALA A 914 -8.98 4.58 -22.04
N PRO A 915 -10.11 5.29 -21.87
CA PRO A 915 -11.29 5.16 -22.75
C PRO A 915 -10.90 5.26 -24.23
N ASP A 916 -11.59 4.52 -25.11
CA ASP A 916 -11.41 4.70 -26.56
C ASP A 916 -11.79 6.13 -26.98
N SER A 917 -11.46 6.53 -28.21
CA SER A 917 -11.85 7.82 -28.79
C SER A 917 -13.35 8.11 -28.80
N LYS A 918 -14.20 7.14 -28.42
CA LYS A 918 -15.66 7.24 -28.30
C LYS A 918 -16.15 7.24 -26.85
N GLY A 919 -15.26 7.21 -25.87
CA GLY A 919 -15.59 7.23 -24.43
C GLY A 919 -16.01 5.89 -23.84
N ASN A 920 -15.88 4.77 -24.57
CA ASN A 920 -16.20 3.45 -24.06
C ASN A 920 -15.00 2.84 -23.32
N THR A 921 -15.28 2.25 -22.17
CA THR A 921 -14.32 1.42 -21.41
C THR A 921 -14.73 -0.04 -21.51
N THR A 922 -13.90 -0.88 -22.13
CA THR A 922 -14.05 -2.33 -22.03
C THR A 922 -13.72 -2.75 -20.58
N PRO A 923 -14.57 -3.52 -19.89
CA PRO A 923 -14.31 -3.97 -18.52
C PRO A 923 -13.21 -5.03 -18.48
N VAL A 924 -11.95 -4.58 -18.51
CA VAL A 924 -10.75 -5.44 -18.56
C VAL A 924 -10.22 -5.71 -17.15
N THR A 925 -9.84 -6.96 -16.87
CA THR A 925 -9.25 -7.33 -15.57
C THR A 925 -7.72 -7.34 -15.62
N THR A 926 -7.06 -7.18 -14.47
CA THR A 926 -5.59 -7.36 -14.35
C THR A 926 -5.12 -8.73 -14.86
N ALA A 927 -5.95 -9.77 -14.68
CA ALA A 927 -5.66 -11.10 -15.21
C ALA A 927 -5.61 -11.11 -16.75
N ASP A 928 -6.41 -10.29 -17.44
CA ASP A 928 -6.39 -10.17 -18.90
C ASP A 928 -5.12 -9.46 -19.39
N LEU A 929 -4.68 -8.42 -18.67
CA LEU A 929 -3.38 -7.78 -18.93
C LEU A 929 -2.23 -8.78 -18.77
N ILE A 930 -2.24 -9.59 -17.70
CA ILE A 930 -1.24 -10.65 -17.48
C ILE A 930 -1.26 -11.68 -18.62
N ARG A 931 -2.44 -12.12 -19.06
CA ARG A 931 -2.57 -13.07 -20.18
C ARG A 931 -1.97 -12.52 -21.46
N ILE A 932 -2.26 -11.27 -21.82
CA ILE A 932 -1.71 -10.65 -23.02
C ILE A 932 -0.22 -10.41 -22.89
N ALA A 933 0.26 -9.89 -21.75
CA ALA A 933 1.69 -9.69 -21.50
C ALA A 933 2.48 -11.01 -21.59
N TYR A 934 1.93 -12.10 -21.03
CA TYR A 934 2.52 -13.42 -21.09
C TYR A 934 2.56 -13.96 -22.53
N ALA A 935 1.45 -13.84 -23.26
CA ALA A 935 1.40 -14.25 -24.67
C ALA A 935 2.33 -13.41 -25.56
N ALA A 936 2.40 -12.10 -25.35
CA ALA A 936 3.34 -11.21 -26.02
C ALA A 936 4.80 -11.64 -25.80
N THR A 937 5.13 -12.04 -24.58
CA THR A 937 6.46 -12.53 -24.20
C THR A 937 6.79 -13.89 -24.84
N LEU A 938 5.79 -14.76 -25.00
CA LEU A 938 5.93 -16.05 -25.69
C LEU A 938 5.90 -15.93 -27.22
N SER A 939 5.40 -14.82 -27.77
CA SER A 939 5.22 -14.64 -29.22
C SER A 939 6.50 -14.83 -30.05
N PRO A 940 7.71 -14.36 -29.64
CA PRO A 940 8.94 -14.56 -30.40
C PRO A 940 9.39 -16.03 -30.43
N HIS A 941 8.86 -16.85 -29.52
CA HIS A 941 9.16 -18.27 -29.40
C HIS A 941 8.09 -19.15 -30.07
N SER A 942 7.07 -18.56 -30.71
CA SER A 942 5.99 -19.28 -31.38
C SER A 942 6.25 -19.40 -32.89
N ALA A 943 5.76 -20.45 -33.54
CA ALA A 943 5.92 -20.60 -34.99
C ALA A 943 5.08 -19.56 -35.77
N ASP A 944 3.95 -19.15 -35.20
CA ASP A 944 3.17 -17.98 -35.61
C ASP A 944 3.17 -16.94 -34.48
N PRO A 945 3.95 -15.84 -34.59
CA PRO A 945 4.00 -14.78 -33.59
C PRO A 945 2.68 -14.05 -33.36
N THR A 946 1.70 -14.19 -34.28
CA THR A 946 0.39 -13.53 -34.18
C THR A 946 -0.67 -14.41 -33.50
N SER A 947 -0.38 -15.68 -33.22
CA SER A 947 -1.31 -16.62 -32.58
C SER A 947 -0.55 -17.52 -31.61
N VAL A 948 -0.52 -17.12 -30.34
CA VAL A 948 0.23 -17.78 -29.28
C VAL A 948 -0.65 -18.76 -28.52
N LEU A 949 -0.15 -19.98 -28.32
CA LEU A 949 -0.83 -21.05 -27.58
C LEU A 949 0.06 -21.54 -26.42
N PHE A 950 -0.51 -21.56 -25.22
CA PHE A 950 0.11 -22.01 -23.97
C PHE A 950 -0.92 -22.72 -23.07
N LEU A 951 -0.50 -23.33 -21.96
CA LEU A 951 -1.44 -23.88 -20.96
C LEU A 951 -1.77 -22.83 -19.90
N GLU A 952 -3.02 -22.82 -19.45
CA GLU A 952 -3.47 -22.01 -18.31
C GLU A 952 -4.11 -22.92 -17.27
N SER A 953 -3.77 -22.70 -16.00
CA SER A 953 -4.40 -23.36 -14.86
C SER A 953 -5.52 -22.50 -14.29
N LEU A 954 -6.72 -23.07 -14.19
CA LEU A 954 -7.93 -22.45 -13.64
C LEU A 954 -8.44 -23.26 -12.45
N SER A 955 -9.30 -22.67 -11.61
CA SER A 955 -9.89 -23.37 -10.45
C SER A 955 -10.73 -24.61 -10.81
N GLY A 956 -11.25 -24.68 -12.04
CA GLY A 956 -12.24 -25.67 -12.50
C GLY A 956 -13.61 -25.55 -11.85
N ARG A 957 -13.82 -24.56 -10.97
CA ARG A 957 -15.11 -24.29 -10.31
C ARG A 957 -16.08 -23.45 -11.13
N ASN A 958 -15.67 -23.03 -12.32
CA ASN A 958 -16.48 -22.25 -13.26
C ASN A 958 -17.30 -23.12 -14.22
N SER A 959 -17.30 -24.45 -14.03
CA SER A 959 -18.09 -25.37 -14.84
C SER A 959 -19.59 -25.22 -14.58
N THR A 960 -20.39 -25.74 -15.50
CA THR A 960 -21.84 -25.85 -15.34
C THR A 960 -22.27 -26.86 -14.28
N LEU A 961 -21.34 -27.61 -13.66
CA LEU A 961 -21.66 -28.63 -12.68
C LEU A 961 -22.39 -28.02 -11.46
N PRO A 962 -23.66 -28.39 -11.22
CA PRO A 962 -24.42 -28.08 -10.02
C PRO A 962 -23.65 -28.27 -8.70
N GLY A 963 -23.35 -27.19 -7.97
CA GLY A 963 -22.77 -27.25 -6.61
C GLY A 963 -21.25 -27.44 -6.56
N ILE A 964 -20.55 -27.24 -7.69
CA ILE A 964 -19.08 -27.28 -7.82
C ILE A 964 -18.36 -26.32 -6.86
N ASP A 965 -18.99 -25.22 -6.47
CA ASP A 965 -18.48 -24.23 -5.51
C ASP A 965 -18.38 -24.76 -4.08
N ARG A 966 -19.10 -25.85 -3.76
CA ARG A 966 -19.12 -26.49 -2.44
C ARG A 966 -18.43 -27.86 -2.40
N ILE A 967 -17.72 -28.25 -3.46
CA ILE A 967 -16.97 -29.52 -3.50
C ILE A 967 -15.63 -29.36 -2.75
N VAL A 968 -15.40 -30.19 -1.73
CA VAL A 968 -14.07 -30.30 -1.10
C VAL A 968 -13.24 -31.32 -1.88
N GLY A 969 -12.22 -30.84 -2.59
CA GLY A 969 -11.36 -31.68 -3.42
C GLY A 969 -10.73 -30.92 -4.57
N PRO A 970 -9.74 -31.53 -5.25
CA PRO A 970 -8.99 -30.85 -6.29
C PRO A 970 -9.81 -30.74 -7.58
N THR A 971 -10.30 -29.55 -7.88
CA THR A 971 -11.04 -29.26 -9.11
C THR A 971 -10.19 -28.55 -10.16
N LEU A 972 -8.93 -28.23 -9.85
CA LEU A 972 -8.00 -27.54 -10.75
C LEU A 972 -8.05 -28.09 -12.19
N ALA A 973 -8.22 -27.19 -13.14
CA ALA A 973 -8.38 -27.48 -14.55
C ALA A 973 -7.25 -26.82 -15.35
N THR A 974 -6.47 -27.64 -16.07
CA THR A 974 -5.42 -27.14 -16.99
C THR A 974 -5.92 -27.24 -18.42
N ILE A 975 -6.07 -26.09 -19.09
CA ILE A 975 -6.62 -25.99 -20.43
C ILE A 975 -5.71 -25.19 -21.36
N PRO A 976 -5.73 -25.44 -22.68
CA PRO A 976 -4.99 -24.61 -23.62
C PRO A 976 -5.64 -23.24 -23.79
N THR A 977 -4.82 -22.21 -23.80
CA THR A 977 -5.20 -20.81 -24.01
C THR A 977 -4.54 -20.30 -25.28
N ARG A 978 -5.36 -19.93 -26.26
CA ARG A 978 -4.94 -19.35 -27.53
C ARG A 978 -5.28 -17.86 -27.56
N LEU A 979 -4.28 -17.00 -27.70
CA LEU A 979 -4.48 -15.56 -27.91
C LEU A 979 -3.97 -15.15 -29.29
N ARG A 980 -4.82 -14.42 -30.03
CA ARG A 980 -4.47 -13.88 -31.35
C ARG A 980 -4.06 -12.41 -31.21
N LEU A 981 -2.78 -12.15 -31.41
CA LEU A 981 -2.14 -10.84 -31.23
C LEU A 981 -1.50 -10.34 -32.55
N PRO A 982 -2.27 -10.13 -33.64
CA PRO A 982 -1.69 -9.52 -34.84
C PRO A 982 -1.25 -8.08 -34.53
N PRO A 983 -0.09 -7.62 -35.06
CA PRO A 983 0.45 -6.30 -34.74
C PRO A 983 -0.52 -5.14 -35.00
N SER A 984 -1.41 -5.26 -35.98
CA SER A 984 -2.41 -4.24 -36.33
C SER A 984 -3.65 -4.23 -35.45
N LYS A 985 -3.83 -5.21 -34.54
CA LYS A 985 -5.04 -5.32 -33.72
C LYS A 985 -5.05 -4.24 -32.63
N PRO A 986 -6.15 -3.48 -32.45
CA PRO A 986 -6.29 -2.56 -31.32
C PRO A 986 -6.16 -3.27 -29.97
N CYS A 987 -5.49 -2.64 -29.00
CA CYS A 987 -5.29 -3.23 -27.66
C CYS A 987 -6.60 -3.52 -26.94
N GLY A 988 -7.55 -2.58 -26.98
CA GLY A 988 -8.87 -2.76 -26.36
C GLY A 988 -9.65 -3.94 -26.95
N GLU A 989 -9.52 -4.19 -28.25
CA GLU A 989 -10.12 -5.34 -28.93
C GLU A 989 -9.44 -6.65 -28.52
N ALA A 990 -8.11 -6.66 -28.41
CA ALA A 990 -7.36 -7.83 -27.94
C ALA A 990 -7.72 -8.22 -26.50
N LEU A 991 -7.91 -7.23 -25.62
CA LEU A 991 -8.34 -7.43 -24.24
C LEU A 991 -9.77 -7.96 -24.15
N ALA A 992 -10.70 -7.39 -24.94
CA ALA A 992 -12.07 -7.87 -25.04
C ALA A 992 -12.13 -9.33 -25.54
N GLU A 993 -11.34 -9.67 -26.57
CA GLU A 993 -11.28 -11.03 -27.11
C GLU A 993 -10.66 -12.02 -26.11
N ALA A 994 -9.62 -11.61 -25.37
CA ALA A 994 -9.03 -12.45 -24.33
C ALA A 994 -10.04 -12.79 -23.22
N GLN A 995 -10.82 -11.80 -22.79
CA GLN A 995 -11.88 -11.97 -21.80
C GLN A 995 -13.04 -12.83 -22.33
N ALA A 996 -13.54 -12.56 -23.53
CA ALA A 996 -14.59 -13.35 -24.17
C ALA A 996 -14.15 -14.82 -24.37
N SER A 997 -12.90 -15.03 -24.82
CA SER A 997 -12.33 -16.36 -24.98
C SER A 997 -12.23 -17.12 -23.66
N LEU A 998 -11.91 -16.44 -22.55
CA LEU A 998 -11.90 -17.07 -21.22
C LEU A 998 -13.30 -17.60 -20.86
N VAL A 999 -14.36 -16.82 -21.09
CA VAL A 999 -15.75 -17.25 -20.80
C VAL A 999 -16.13 -18.51 -21.57
N GLU A 1000 -15.81 -18.58 -22.87
CA GLU A 1000 -16.08 -19.77 -23.69
C GLU A 1000 -15.28 -20.99 -23.23
N ARG A 1001 -13.99 -20.80 -22.93
CA ARG A 1001 -13.11 -21.87 -22.42
C ARG A 1001 -13.57 -22.41 -21.07
N MET A 1002 -14.03 -21.54 -20.17
CA MET A 1002 -14.50 -21.94 -18.83
C MET A 1002 -15.71 -22.88 -18.90
N ARG A 1003 -16.60 -22.72 -19.89
CA ARG A 1003 -17.74 -23.64 -20.11
C ARG A 1003 -17.28 -25.08 -20.26
N PHE A 1004 -16.15 -25.30 -20.94
CA PHE A 1004 -15.54 -26.62 -21.14
C PHE A 1004 -14.25 -26.81 -20.32
N GLY A 1005 -14.07 -26.04 -19.23
CA GLY A 1005 -12.83 -26.02 -18.44
C GLY A 1005 -12.50 -27.38 -17.81
N ASN A 1006 -13.52 -28.13 -17.39
CA ASN A 1006 -13.35 -29.47 -16.80
C ASN A 1006 -13.29 -30.59 -17.85
N PHE A 1007 -13.21 -30.26 -19.14
CA PHE A 1007 -13.02 -31.26 -20.18
C PHE A 1007 -11.62 -31.91 -20.06
N PRO A 1008 -11.51 -33.24 -20.07
CA PRO A 1008 -10.24 -33.92 -19.79
C PRO A 1008 -9.10 -33.51 -20.74
N LEU A 1009 -8.01 -32.94 -20.20
CA LEU A 1009 -6.84 -32.53 -21.00
C LEU A 1009 -6.33 -33.64 -21.93
N PRO A 1010 -6.18 -34.93 -21.52
CA PRO A 1010 -5.78 -36.00 -22.43
C PRO A 1010 -6.70 -36.26 -23.62
N ARG A 1011 -7.96 -35.79 -23.59
CA ARG A 1011 -8.87 -35.79 -24.74
C ARG A 1011 -8.72 -34.53 -25.61
N ILE A 1012 -8.24 -33.43 -25.05
CA ILE A 1012 -7.89 -32.21 -25.80
C ILE A 1012 -6.58 -32.41 -26.57
N LEU A 1013 -5.59 -33.10 -25.97
CA LEU A 1013 -4.26 -33.21 -26.55
C LEU A 1013 -4.23 -33.78 -27.99
N PRO A 1014 -4.97 -34.85 -28.33
CA PRO A 1014 -4.98 -35.38 -29.69
C PRO A 1014 -5.64 -34.46 -30.74
N LEU A 1015 -6.39 -33.45 -30.30
CA LEU A 1015 -7.14 -32.54 -31.18
C LEU A 1015 -6.28 -31.36 -31.69
N ALA A 1016 -5.08 -31.17 -31.16
CA ALA A 1016 -4.15 -30.13 -31.58
C ALA A 1016 -2.88 -30.73 -32.23
N PRO A 1017 -2.24 -30.02 -33.18
CA PRO A 1017 -1.01 -30.49 -33.81
C PRO A 1017 0.12 -30.62 -32.79
N ALA A 1018 0.82 -31.78 -32.79
CA ALA A 1018 2.01 -32.13 -32.00
C ALA A 1018 2.26 -31.26 -30.75
N LEU A 1019 1.42 -31.46 -29.72
CA LEU A 1019 1.59 -30.80 -28.42
C LEU A 1019 2.85 -31.28 -27.71
N GLU A 1020 3.76 -30.35 -27.46
CA GLU A 1020 4.80 -30.52 -26.46
C GLU A 1020 4.48 -29.61 -25.28
N LEU A 1021 3.95 -30.20 -24.20
CA LEU A 1021 3.60 -29.47 -22.99
C LEU A 1021 4.88 -28.92 -22.35
N ARG A 1022 5.08 -27.60 -22.44
CA ARG A 1022 6.32 -26.91 -22.07
C ARG A 1022 6.15 -25.91 -20.93
N ASN A 1023 5.05 -25.15 -20.96
CA ASN A 1023 4.79 -24.07 -20.03
C ASN A 1023 3.32 -24.05 -19.58
N VAL A 1024 3.09 -23.56 -18.36
CA VAL A 1024 1.75 -23.27 -17.83
C VAL A 1024 1.74 -21.93 -17.11
N LEU A 1025 0.70 -21.13 -17.34
CA LEU A 1025 0.41 -19.89 -16.63
C LEU A 1025 -0.63 -20.14 -15.53
N MET A 1026 -0.36 -19.65 -14.33
CA MET A 1026 -1.32 -19.63 -13.22
C MET A 1026 -1.45 -18.19 -12.72
N ILE A 1027 -2.68 -17.71 -12.56
CA ILE A 1027 -2.98 -16.35 -12.09
C ILE A 1027 -3.83 -16.48 -10.83
N GLU A 1028 -3.36 -15.89 -9.74
CA GLU A 1028 -3.99 -15.92 -8.42
C GLU A 1028 -4.12 -14.51 -7.85
N ASP A 1029 -5.14 -14.32 -7.02
CA ASP A 1029 -5.39 -13.07 -6.30
C ASP A 1029 -5.15 -13.30 -4.81
N GLU A 1030 -4.30 -12.48 -4.18
CA GLU A 1030 -3.98 -12.60 -2.76
C GLU A 1030 -5.16 -12.26 -1.85
N ALA A 1031 -6.03 -11.32 -2.25
CA ALA A 1031 -7.25 -11.06 -1.48
C ALA A 1031 -8.08 -12.34 -1.37
N PHE A 1032 -8.11 -13.11 -2.46
CA PHE A 1032 -8.72 -14.42 -2.44
C PHE A 1032 -7.96 -15.39 -1.53
N LEU A 1033 -6.62 -15.42 -1.53
CA LEU A 1033 -5.78 -16.25 -0.64
C LEU A 1033 -5.96 -15.94 0.86
N LEU A 1034 -6.20 -14.68 1.24
CA LEU A 1034 -6.29 -14.21 2.64
C LEU A 1034 -7.73 -13.98 3.15
N GLU A 1035 -8.75 -14.03 2.29
CA GLU A 1035 -10.15 -13.91 2.71
C GLU A 1035 -10.56 -15.08 3.65
N GLY A 1036 -10.85 -14.75 4.90
CA GLY A 1036 -11.31 -15.69 5.93
C GLY A 1036 -10.30 -16.00 7.04
N THR A 1037 -9.03 -15.57 6.91
CA THR A 1037 -8.01 -15.79 7.94
C THR A 1037 -7.86 -14.61 8.91
N GLY A 1038 -8.56 -13.48 8.72
CA GLY A 1038 -8.25 -12.24 9.45
C GLY A 1038 -8.78 -12.09 10.89
N GLU A 1039 -9.81 -12.84 11.30
CA GLU A 1039 -10.49 -12.65 12.62
C GLU A 1039 -10.88 -13.98 13.34
N GLY A 1040 -10.42 -15.15 12.86
CA GLY A 1040 -10.74 -16.48 13.42
C GLY A 1040 -9.52 -17.25 13.97
N LEU A 1041 -9.67 -18.55 14.23
CA LEU A 1041 -8.62 -19.44 14.78
C LEU A 1041 -7.28 -19.42 14.01
N PHE A 1042 -7.33 -19.11 12.72
CA PHE A 1042 -6.18 -19.12 11.80
C PHE A 1042 -5.66 -17.69 11.48
N GLY A 1043 -6.05 -16.72 12.31
CA GLY A 1043 -5.66 -15.29 12.37
C GLY A 1043 -4.21 -14.93 12.04
N SER A 1044 -3.30 -15.67 12.68
CA SER A 1044 -1.96 -15.17 13.03
C SER A 1044 -0.80 -15.86 12.33
N GLY A 1045 -1.04 -16.56 11.22
CA GLY A 1045 0.03 -17.06 10.37
C GLY A 1045 -0.37 -18.28 9.58
N GLU A 1046 -0.30 -18.16 8.27
CA GLU A 1046 -0.18 -19.29 7.36
C GLU A 1046 1.22 -19.20 6.75
N GLU A 1047 2.07 -20.17 7.08
CA GLU A 1047 3.34 -20.36 6.38
C GLU A 1047 3.35 -21.77 5.77
N VAL A 1048 3.36 -21.83 4.44
CA VAL A 1048 3.47 -23.09 3.68
C VAL A 1048 4.95 -23.34 3.40
N LEU A 1049 5.53 -24.35 4.06
CA LEU A 1049 6.96 -24.62 3.94
C LEU A 1049 7.37 -25.33 2.66
N LYS A 1050 6.49 -26.20 2.15
CA LYS A 1050 6.83 -27.10 1.06
C LYS A 1050 5.66 -27.18 0.12
N LEU A 1051 5.73 -26.39 -0.94
CA LEU A 1051 5.15 -26.76 -2.23
C LEU A 1051 6.29 -27.41 -3.01
N ASP A 1052 6.46 -28.74 -2.91
CA ASP A 1052 7.28 -29.49 -3.86
C ASP A 1052 6.34 -29.99 -4.96
N GLU A 1053 5.71 -29.03 -5.65
CA GLU A 1053 5.10 -29.25 -6.95
C GLU A 1053 6.25 -29.60 -7.90
N THR A 1054 6.65 -30.86 -7.86
CA THR A 1054 7.39 -31.45 -8.96
C THR A 1054 6.44 -31.53 -10.13
N ASP A 1055 6.03 -30.40 -10.71
CA ASP A 1055 5.16 -30.44 -11.87
C ASP A 1055 5.99 -30.83 -13.10
N THR A 1056 5.41 -31.76 -13.86
CA THR A 1056 6.00 -32.44 -15.02
C THR A 1056 6.40 -31.54 -16.18
N LEU A 1057 6.18 -30.23 -16.07
CA LEU A 1057 6.38 -29.28 -17.15
C LEU A 1057 7.73 -28.56 -16.95
N PRO A 1058 8.49 -28.33 -18.04
CA PRO A 1058 9.75 -27.59 -17.99
C PRO A 1058 9.66 -26.20 -17.35
N MET A 1059 8.50 -25.54 -17.39
CA MET A 1059 8.29 -24.22 -16.79
C MET A 1059 6.86 -24.06 -16.27
N MET A 1060 6.72 -23.58 -15.04
CA MET A 1060 5.48 -23.10 -14.46
C MET A 1060 5.66 -21.61 -14.13
N TYR A 1061 4.71 -20.79 -14.58
CA TYR A 1061 4.74 -19.34 -14.43
C TYR A 1061 3.55 -18.92 -13.57
N ARG A 1062 3.78 -18.67 -12.28
CA ARG A 1062 2.75 -18.31 -11.31
C ARG A 1062 2.78 -16.81 -11.05
N CYS A 1063 1.62 -16.18 -11.16
CA CYS A 1063 1.40 -14.74 -11.01
C CYS A 1063 0.44 -14.51 -9.84
N ILE A 1064 0.91 -13.90 -8.75
CA ILE A 1064 0.12 -13.62 -7.54
C ILE A 1064 -0.09 -12.11 -7.42
N ILE A 1065 -1.34 -11.67 -7.50
CA ILE A 1065 -1.72 -10.25 -7.43
C ILE A 1065 -1.84 -9.84 -5.95
N ARG A 1066 -1.03 -8.86 -5.50
CA ARG A 1066 -0.92 -8.37 -4.12
C ARG A 1066 -0.99 -6.85 -4.05
N GLY A 1067 -2.13 -6.24 -3.66
CA GLY A 1067 -2.20 -4.81 -3.33
C GLY A 1067 -1.56 -3.84 -4.35
N GLY A 1068 -1.76 -4.06 -5.66
CA GLY A 1068 -1.14 -3.27 -6.73
C GLY A 1068 0.26 -3.72 -7.18
N LEU A 1069 0.77 -4.81 -6.63
CA LEU A 1069 1.98 -5.51 -7.06
C LEU A 1069 1.64 -6.88 -7.64
N LEU A 1070 2.50 -7.40 -8.51
CA LEU A 1070 2.45 -8.74 -9.07
C LEU A 1070 3.69 -9.50 -8.65
N GLU A 1071 3.56 -10.50 -7.79
CA GLU A 1071 4.63 -11.44 -7.51
C GLU A 1071 4.63 -12.53 -8.58
N VAL A 1072 5.76 -12.66 -9.27
CA VAL A 1072 5.99 -13.67 -10.30
C VAL A 1072 6.91 -14.75 -9.72
N ASP A 1073 6.36 -15.95 -9.52
CA ASP A 1073 7.08 -17.15 -9.07
C ASP A 1073 7.19 -18.13 -10.24
N VAL A 1074 8.40 -18.26 -10.78
CA VAL A 1074 8.70 -19.17 -11.90
C VAL A 1074 9.44 -20.39 -11.38
N ARG A 1075 8.86 -21.57 -11.58
CA ARG A 1075 9.52 -22.85 -11.33
C ARG A 1075 9.91 -23.47 -12.66
N TYR A 1076 11.17 -23.84 -12.82
CA TYR A 1076 11.66 -24.31 -14.11
C TYR A 1076 12.68 -25.42 -13.96
N ASP A 1077 12.79 -26.26 -14.99
CA ASP A 1077 13.81 -27.30 -15.08
C ASP A 1077 15.12 -26.70 -15.60
N LYS A 1078 16.12 -26.56 -14.72
CA LYS A 1078 17.43 -25.99 -15.07
C LYS A 1078 18.26 -26.87 -15.99
N SER A 1079 17.84 -28.13 -16.24
CA SER A 1079 18.39 -28.95 -17.30
C SER A 1079 17.85 -28.58 -18.69
N VAL A 1080 16.77 -27.81 -18.76
CA VAL A 1080 16.09 -27.39 -20.00
C VAL A 1080 16.33 -25.91 -20.31
N VAL A 1081 16.35 -25.03 -19.31
CA VAL A 1081 16.49 -23.58 -19.48
C VAL A 1081 17.34 -22.97 -18.37
N ARG A 1082 18.22 -22.02 -18.72
CA ARG A 1082 19.10 -21.38 -17.73
C ARG A 1082 18.36 -20.29 -16.95
N GLY A 1083 18.77 -20.05 -15.71
CA GLY A 1083 18.19 -18.99 -14.88
C GLY A 1083 18.25 -17.59 -15.50
N GLU A 1084 19.32 -17.27 -16.23
CA GLU A 1084 19.46 -16.01 -16.98
C GLU A 1084 18.40 -15.86 -18.08
N GLU A 1085 18.01 -16.96 -18.74
CA GLU A 1085 16.94 -16.95 -19.75
C GLU A 1085 15.57 -16.75 -19.10
N ILE A 1086 15.35 -17.31 -17.91
CA ILE A 1086 14.13 -17.09 -17.13
C ILE A 1086 14.05 -15.63 -16.64
N GLU A 1087 15.15 -15.08 -16.13
CA GLU A 1087 15.22 -13.69 -15.73
C GLU A 1087 14.89 -12.75 -16.90
N ALA A 1088 15.53 -12.96 -18.06
CA ALA A 1088 15.23 -12.21 -19.28
C ALA A 1088 13.76 -12.35 -19.74
N PHE A 1089 13.19 -13.55 -19.60
CA PHE A 1089 11.78 -13.80 -19.90
C PHE A 1089 10.85 -13.02 -18.96
N VAL A 1090 11.12 -13.04 -17.65
CA VAL A 1090 10.33 -12.29 -16.65
C VAL A 1090 10.49 -10.77 -16.85
N ASP A 1091 11.67 -10.30 -17.22
CA ASP A 1091 11.92 -8.89 -17.54
C ASP A 1091 11.11 -8.43 -18.76
N SER A 1092 11.09 -9.25 -19.81
CA SER A 1092 10.29 -8.99 -21.01
C SER A 1092 8.80 -8.98 -20.69
N PHE A 1093 8.33 -9.93 -19.87
CA PHE A 1093 6.96 -9.95 -19.35
C PHE A 1093 6.61 -8.67 -18.58
N GLY A 1094 7.47 -8.24 -17.65
CA GLY A 1094 7.25 -7.02 -16.87
C GLY A 1094 7.15 -5.77 -17.75
N LYS A 1095 8.03 -5.63 -18.75
CA LYS A 1095 7.98 -4.54 -19.73
C LYS A 1095 6.71 -4.57 -20.57
N ASN A 1096 6.30 -5.75 -21.04
CA ASN A 1096 5.07 -5.91 -21.82
C ASN A 1096 3.85 -5.54 -20.97
N LEU A 1097 3.82 -5.94 -19.69
CA LEU A 1097 2.76 -5.60 -18.76
C LEU A 1097 2.67 -4.08 -18.54
N GLU A 1098 3.80 -3.41 -18.32
CA GLU A 1098 3.90 -1.95 -18.17
C GLU A 1098 3.48 -1.18 -19.42
N ARG A 1099 3.81 -1.69 -20.61
CA ARG A 1099 3.42 -1.10 -21.89
C ARG A 1099 1.91 -1.20 -22.11
N LEU A 1100 1.33 -2.38 -21.84
CA LEU A 1100 -0.11 -2.63 -22.00
C LEU A 1100 -0.96 -1.75 -21.08
N SER A 1101 -0.48 -1.48 -19.87
CA SER A 1101 -1.16 -0.59 -18.92
C SER A 1101 -1.04 0.90 -19.24
N CYS A 1102 -0.01 1.31 -19.98
CA CYS A 1102 0.16 2.71 -20.43
C CYS A 1102 -0.56 2.98 -21.77
N GLY A 1103 -1.18 1.95 -22.37
CA GLY A 1103 -1.73 1.98 -23.72
C GLY A 1103 -3.12 2.57 -23.81
N VAL A 1104 -3.23 3.72 -24.48
CA VAL A 1104 -4.48 4.30 -25.01
C VAL A 1104 -5.22 3.22 -25.83
N ASN A 1105 -6.50 2.94 -25.54
CA ASN A 1105 -7.29 1.84 -26.15
C ASN A 1105 -7.24 1.77 -27.69
N ASP A 1106 -6.93 2.89 -28.36
CA ASP A 1106 -6.87 3.01 -29.82
C ASP A 1106 -5.53 2.61 -30.46
N LYS A 1107 -4.45 2.40 -29.70
CA LYS A 1107 -3.17 1.93 -30.24
C LYS A 1107 -3.20 0.43 -30.54
N SER A 1108 -2.52 0.04 -31.61
CA SER A 1108 -2.38 -1.37 -31.98
C SER A 1108 -1.38 -2.10 -31.07
N ILE A 1109 -1.55 -3.42 -30.93
CA ILE A 1109 -0.67 -4.30 -30.15
C ILE A 1109 0.79 -4.16 -30.60
N GLY A 1110 1.04 -4.01 -31.90
CA GLY A 1110 2.38 -3.81 -32.45
C GLY A 1110 3.00 -2.47 -32.03
N GLU A 1111 2.22 -1.39 -31.97
CA GLU A 1111 2.70 -0.08 -31.52
C GLU A 1111 2.99 -0.06 -30.02
N ILE A 1112 2.21 -0.79 -29.22
CA ILE A 1112 2.38 -0.86 -27.76
C ILE A 1112 3.57 -1.75 -27.38
N LEU A 1113 3.73 -2.88 -28.05
CA LEU A 1113 4.76 -3.86 -27.72
C LEU A 1113 6.11 -3.60 -28.42
N SER A 1114 6.19 -2.60 -29.31
CA SER A 1114 7.46 -2.21 -29.94
C SER A 1114 8.46 -1.66 -28.90
N PRO A 1115 9.76 -1.99 -29.00
CA PRO A 1115 10.82 -1.56 -28.09
C PRO A 1115 10.88 -0.06 -27.83
#